data_AF-A0A0K2Y892-F1
#
_entry.id   AF-A0A0K2Y892-F1
#
_cell.length_a   1.000
_cell.length_b   1.000
_cell.length_c   1.000
_cell.angle_alpha   90.00
_cell.angle_beta   90.00
_cell.angle_gamma   90.00
#
_symmetry.space_group_name_H-M   'P 1'
#
loop_
_entity.id
_entity.type
_entity.pdbx_description
1 polymer ?
#
loop_
_entity_poly.entity_id
_entity_poly.type
_entity_poly.pdbx_seq_one_letter_code
_entity_poly.pdbx_strand_id
1 'polypeptide(L)'
;MGIGKLSSLGIGSKVLNYDVIDKLKKADEQMMVAPIEKKMEANVEKQKALIEIKTLISNLKAPVNALTDYSTYTSRTSSVSGGAIKATVSPGIPVQNIKVEVEDLAQGDINEVATHFRDRDDAFSQANTKLHFYTNGKNYTINIKAGMSLGDVAQAITDTTDGNVLGIVMKTGGDKPYQLMLNSKNQGANSRIYFGTSVISHLSSDAPITLTAGGTDPATGKNTEDDFFIKVKDAQGQEVKIPITLNINTKTPVQNKNQALQEAIKKALEANPETKSLLESGQLNVGLINDGKSLILNDSRGFGIEVGGAKMAELGFANTTSSTDDLVKGTTGIPSGKMKGVVNFNGHAIDLSKITSVASSSDDNGRAIVQAINTIDGLHATLGADGKLVLNSDSGELRITGVGVAGKAAVSNLGLSEGLSQSYAKIHGLFGFKNLQRAKDAKFTYNGATITRPTNEVNDVINGVSLTLLSKTDPGKPAIVSITRDSKAIVDNIKAFVKAYNELMPKLDETTRYDPDTHIAGVFNGVSDIRTIRSSINNAIAFSITSAKGVDSLMKYGISLDEHGKMSLDEARLTNAIETDPQATQDFFYGSDVKSMGGKETHQDGIFIRLDKVLAGLVDGGSARLKLYEDSLEQDAKDLRKDKESAMETLKTRYDIMAERFAAYDERISKANKSFNTVQMMIDQAAAKKN
;
A
#
# COMPACT_ATOMS: atom_id res chain seq x y z
N MET A 1 71.02 -0.75 -71.64
CA MET A 1 71.12 -1.91 -70.73
C MET A 1 72.59 -2.18 -70.45
N GLY A 2 73.09 -1.66 -69.32
CA GLY A 2 74.44 -1.96 -68.80
C GLY A 2 74.35 -3.16 -67.86
N ILE A 3 75.28 -4.09 -68.02
CA ILE A 3 75.23 -5.48 -67.56
C ILE A 3 75.35 -5.58 -66.03
N GLY A 4 74.24 -5.82 -65.34
CA GLY A 4 74.23 -6.39 -64.00
C GLY A 4 73.94 -7.89 -64.09
N LYS A 5 74.97 -8.72 -64.24
CA LYS A 5 74.82 -10.18 -64.10
C LYS A 5 74.84 -10.51 -62.60
N LEU A 6 73.70 -10.96 -62.05
CA LEU A 6 73.66 -11.64 -60.76
C LEU A 6 74.56 -12.87 -60.84
N SER A 7 75.65 -12.89 -60.07
CA SER A 7 76.73 -13.88 -60.19
C SER A 7 76.46 -15.21 -59.51
N SER A 8 75.44 -15.32 -58.65
CA SER A 8 74.99 -16.58 -58.03
C SER A 8 73.74 -16.35 -57.19
N LEU A 9 72.68 -17.17 -57.37
CA LEU A 9 71.61 -17.31 -56.38
C LEU A 9 72.08 -18.31 -55.31
N GLY A 10 72.80 -17.82 -54.30
CA GLY A 10 73.20 -18.61 -53.14
C GLY A 10 72.09 -18.63 -52.08
N ILE A 11 71.43 -19.76 -51.88
CA ILE A 11 70.55 -20.01 -50.74
C ILE A 11 71.42 -20.48 -49.57
N GLY A 12 71.46 -19.75 -48.44
CA GLY A 12 72.15 -20.19 -47.22
C GLY A 12 73.60 -19.71 -47.03
N SER A 13 73.98 -18.53 -47.54
CA SER A 13 75.35 -17.99 -47.51
C SER A 13 75.88 -17.51 -46.14
N LYS A 14 75.19 -17.82 -45.03
CA LYS A 14 75.62 -17.50 -43.65
C LYS A 14 75.33 -18.66 -42.70
N VAL A 15 76.18 -18.83 -41.69
CA VAL A 15 76.05 -19.86 -40.65
C VAL A 15 74.80 -19.57 -39.80
N LEU A 16 74.03 -20.62 -39.49
CA LEU A 16 72.85 -20.53 -38.62
C LEU A 16 73.25 -20.05 -37.22
N ASN A 17 72.60 -18.99 -36.73
CA ASN A 17 72.78 -18.46 -35.37
C ASN A 17 71.42 -18.14 -34.72
N TYR A 18 71.43 -17.85 -33.42
CA TYR A 18 70.21 -17.60 -32.65
C TYR A 18 69.41 -16.38 -33.14
N ASP A 19 70.09 -15.31 -33.59
CA ASP A 19 69.46 -14.10 -34.15
C ASP A 19 68.68 -14.37 -35.45
N VAL A 20 69.19 -15.26 -36.32
CA VAL A 20 68.48 -15.68 -37.53
C VAL A 20 67.24 -16.52 -37.18
N ILE A 21 67.32 -17.39 -36.17
CA ILE A 21 66.18 -18.18 -35.70
C ILE A 21 65.08 -17.28 -35.11
N ASP A 22 65.44 -16.27 -34.32
CA ASP A 22 64.48 -15.31 -33.76
C ASP A 22 63.79 -14.47 -34.85
N LYS A 23 64.54 -14.05 -35.89
CA LYS A 23 63.97 -13.33 -37.05
C LYS A 23 63.00 -14.19 -37.84
N LEU A 24 63.33 -15.48 -38.04
CA LEU A 24 62.42 -16.42 -38.68
C LEU A 24 61.15 -16.62 -37.84
N LYS A 25 61.29 -16.72 -36.51
CA LYS A 25 60.15 -16.83 -35.59
C LYS A 25 59.21 -15.64 -35.71
N LYS A 26 59.73 -14.42 -35.70
CA LYS A 26 58.93 -13.20 -35.85
C LYS A 26 58.24 -13.12 -37.22
N ALA A 27 58.90 -13.54 -38.29
CA ALA A 27 58.30 -13.58 -39.62
C ALA A 27 57.17 -14.61 -39.68
N ASP A 28 57.39 -15.80 -39.13
CA ASP A 28 56.36 -16.85 -39.04
C ASP A 28 55.17 -16.41 -38.15
N GLU A 29 55.42 -15.74 -37.01
CA GLU A 29 54.40 -15.13 -36.16
C GLU A 29 53.58 -14.08 -36.94
N GLN A 30 54.23 -13.18 -37.68
CA GLN A 30 53.54 -12.20 -38.52
C GLN A 30 52.68 -12.85 -39.62
N MET A 31 53.11 -13.98 -40.17
CA MET A 31 52.35 -14.67 -41.21
C MET A 31 51.17 -15.48 -40.65
N MET A 32 51.36 -16.14 -39.50
CA MET A 32 50.37 -17.08 -38.95
C MET A 32 49.41 -16.43 -37.95
N VAL A 33 49.87 -15.47 -37.14
CA VAL A 33 49.09 -14.88 -36.03
C VAL A 33 48.45 -13.54 -36.42
N ALA A 34 49.18 -12.65 -37.09
CA ALA A 34 48.69 -11.30 -37.40
C ALA A 34 47.37 -11.27 -38.22
N PRO A 35 47.13 -12.18 -39.20
CA PRO A 35 45.84 -12.24 -39.88
C PRO A 35 44.68 -12.65 -38.97
N ILE A 36 44.94 -13.51 -37.97
CA ILE A 36 43.94 -13.93 -36.98
C ILE A 36 43.63 -12.75 -36.04
N GLU A 37 44.65 -12.02 -35.58
CA GLU A 37 44.47 -10.83 -34.76
C GLU A 37 43.64 -9.76 -35.46
N LYS A 38 43.90 -9.48 -36.74
CA LYS A 38 43.07 -8.57 -37.54
C LYS A 38 41.61 -9.01 -37.63
N LYS A 39 41.34 -10.31 -37.77
CA LYS A 39 39.97 -10.84 -37.75
C LYS A 39 39.32 -10.70 -36.37
N MET A 40 40.08 -10.90 -35.29
CA MET A 40 39.61 -10.69 -33.93
C MET A 40 39.24 -9.22 -33.68
N GLU A 41 40.10 -8.28 -34.10
CA GLU A 41 39.82 -6.84 -34.02
C GLU A 41 38.55 -6.47 -34.78
N ALA A 42 38.41 -6.94 -36.02
CA ALA A 42 37.21 -6.71 -36.83
C ALA A 42 35.94 -7.31 -36.20
N ASN A 43 36.04 -8.48 -35.56
CA ASN A 43 34.92 -9.09 -34.83
C ASN A 43 34.53 -8.24 -33.62
N VAL A 44 35.50 -7.73 -32.85
CA VAL A 44 35.24 -6.84 -31.71
C VAL A 44 34.55 -5.54 -32.15
N GLU A 45 34.98 -4.93 -33.24
CA GLU A 45 34.31 -3.73 -33.78
C GLU A 45 32.88 -4.02 -34.26
N LYS A 46 32.64 -5.19 -34.86
CA LYS A 46 31.28 -5.66 -35.18
C LYS A 46 30.44 -5.84 -33.92
N GLN A 47 30.98 -6.43 -32.85
CA GLN A 47 30.25 -6.61 -31.59
C GLN A 47 29.86 -5.25 -30.98
N LYS A 48 30.78 -4.28 -30.94
CA LYS A 48 30.50 -2.92 -30.44
C LYS A 48 29.39 -2.23 -31.24
N ALA A 49 29.51 -2.22 -32.57
CA ALA A 49 28.52 -1.59 -33.44
C ALA A 49 27.15 -2.30 -33.38
N LEU A 50 27.14 -3.62 -33.19
CA LEU A 50 25.90 -4.39 -33.02
C LEU A 50 25.19 -4.02 -31.72
N ILE A 51 25.93 -3.86 -30.61
CA ILE A 51 25.38 -3.41 -29.33
C ILE A 51 24.75 -2.02 -29.50
N GLU A 52 25.43 -1.09 -30.16
CA GLU A 52 24.92 0.26 -30.43
C GLU A 52 23.61 0.22 -31.25
N ILE A 53 23.56 -0.57 -32.33
CA ILE A 53 22.34 -0.75 -33.13
C ILE A 53 21.22 -1.38 -32.30
N LYS A 54 21.51 -2.41 -31.50
CA LYS A 54 20.51 -3.03 -30.59
C LYS A 54 19.95 -1.99 -29.63
N THR A 55 20.79 -1.17 -29.02
CA THR A 55 20.36 -0.08 -28.13
C THR A 55 19.47 0.93 -28.85
N LEU A 56 19.86 1.38 -30.06
CA LEU A 56 19.05 2.33 -30.84
C LEU A 56 17.69 1.72 -31.26
N ILE A 57 17.65 0.43 -31.59
CA ILE A 57 16.40 -0.28 -31.87
C ILE A 57 15.53 -0.39 -30.61
N SER A 58 16.11 -0.70 -29.46
CA SER A 58 15.38 -0.70 -28.18
C SER A 58 14.82 0.68 -27.83
N ASN A 59 15.60 1.74 -28.08
CA ASN A 59 15.15 3.13 -27.88
C ASN A 59 14.01 3.51 -28.82
N LEU A 60 14.01 3.00 -30.06
CA LEU A 60 12.89 3.16 -31.00
C LEU A 60 11.67 2.35 -30.58
N LYS A 61 11.87 1.14 -30.04
CA LYS A 61 10.80 0.24 -29.60
C LYS A 61 10.05 0.78 -28.40
N ALA A 62 10.70 1.47 -27.46
CA ALA A 62 10.05 1.99 -26.26
C ALA A 62 8.81 2.90 -26.54
N PRO A 63 8.90 3.99 -27.34
CA PRO A 63 7.73 4.79 -27.68
C PRO A 63 6.72 4.05 -28.57
N VAL A 64 7.18 3.10 -29.40
CA VAL A 64 6.29 2.24 -30.20
C VAL A 64 5.44 1.36 -29.29
N ASN A 65 6.04 0.70 -28.30
CA ASN A 65 5.32 -0.11 -27.30
C ASN A 65 4.25 0.71 -26.57
N ALA A 66 4.57 1.94 -26.15
CA ALA A 66 3.59 2.82 -25.49
C ALA A 66 2.39 3.15 -26.40
N LEU A 67 2.64 3.28 -27.71
CA LEU A 67 1.60 3.49 -28.74
C LEU A 67 0.89 2.19 -29.12
N THR A 68 1.39 1.02 -28.70
CA THR A 68 0.65 -0.25 -28.79
C THR A 68 -0.25 -0.52 -27.59
N ASP A 69 -0.26 0.33 -26.56
CA ASP A 69 -1.15 0.18 -25.41
C ASP A 69 -2.51 0.86 -25.67
N TYR A 70 -3.60 0.10 -25.56
CA TYR A 70 -4.96 0.62 -25.74
C TYR A 70 -5.34 1.72 -24.73
N SER A 71 -4.78 1.67 -23.52
CA SER A 71 -5.02 2.67 -22.48
C SER A 71 -4.51 4.06 -22.87
N THR A 72 -3.47 4.15 -23.71
CA THR A 72 -2.94 5.41 -24.26
C THR A 72 -4.01 6.17 -25.05
N TYR A 73 -4.92 5.46 -25.73
CA TYR A 73 -5.98 6.06 -26.56
C TYR A 73 -7.28 6.32 -25.79
N THR A 74 -7.49 5.59 -24.70
CA THR A 74 -8.67 5.75 -23.83
C THR A 74 -8.39 6.59 -22.60
N SER A 75 -7.16 7.12 -22.46
CA SER A 75 -6.77 7.99 -21.36
C SER A 75 -7.66 9.23 -21.24
N ARG A 76 -7.88 9.64 -19.99
CA ARG A 76 -8.73 10.77 -19.60
C ARG A 76 -7.98 11.65 -18.63
N THR A 77 -8.25 12.94 -18.72
CA THR A 77 -7.81 13.93 -17.74
C THR A 77 -9.02 14.66 -17.19
N SER A 78 -8.93 15.11 -15.95
CA SER A 78 -9.98 15.88 -15.29
C SER A 78 -9.45 17.23 -14.84
N SER A 79 -10.16 18.29 -15.18
CA SER A 79 -9.97 19.62 -14.60
C SER A 79 -11.14 19.97 -13.70
N VAL A 80 -10.87 20.56 -12.55
CA VAL A 80 -11.91 20.98 -11.60
C VAL A 80 -11.95 22.51 -11.53
N SER A 81 -13.14 23.10 -11.60
CA SER A 81 -13.32 24.52 -11.33
C SER A 81 -13.31 24.80 -9.82
N GLY A 82 -12.55 25.81 -9.39
CA GLY A 82 -12.45 26.19 -7.98
C GLY A 82 -11.50 25.28 -7.17
N GLY A 83 -11.53 25.41 -5.85
CA GLY A 83 -10.62 24.68 -4.93
C GLY A 83 -11.30 23.71 -3.98
N ALA A 84 -12.63 23.54 -4.07
CA ALA A 84 -13.41 22.78 -3.10
C ALA A 84 -13.25 21.27 -3.22
N ILE A 85 -12.88 20.76 -4.40
CA ILE A 85 -12.66 19.33 -4.64
C ILE A 85 -11.42 19.10 -5.51
N LYS A 86 -10.87 17.90 -5.42
CA LYS A 86 -9.98 17.32 -6.45
C LYS A 86 -10.69 16.14 -7.09
N ALA A 87 -10.38 15.88 -8.36
CA ALA A 87 -10.92 14.73 -9.07
C ALA A 87 -9.78 14.01 -9.79
N THR A 88 -9.86 12.68 -9.82
CA THR A 88 -9.06 11.83 -10.70
C THR A 88 -9.99 10.88 -11.44
N VAL A 89 -9.59 10.51 -12.66
CA VAL A 89 -10.41 9.71 -13.56
C VAL A 89 -9.60 8.59 -14.17
N SER A 90 -10.23 7.43 -14.34
CA SER A 90 -9.65 6.29 -15.02
C SER A 90 -9.84 6.40 -16.55
N PRO A 91 -8.99 5.73 -17.35
CA PRO A 91 -9.22 5.59 -18.79
C PRO A 91 -10.59 5.00 -19.11
N GLY A 92 -11.14 5.37 -20.27
CA GLY A 92 -12.40 4.83 -20.80
C GLY A 92 -13.66 5.53 -20.31
N ILE A 93 -13.59 6.36 -19.26
CA ILE A 93 -14.75 7.13 -18.78
C ILE A 93 -15.24 8.11 -19.87
N PRO A 94 -16.55 8.26 -20.11
CA PRO A 94 -17.07 9.22 -21.08
C PRO A 94 -16.61 10.65 -20.80
N VAL A 95 -16.33 11.40 -21.88
CA VAL A 95 -16.08 12.84 -21.81
C VAL A 95 -17.38 13.53 -21.37
N GLN A 96 -17.34 14.24 -20.26
CA GLN A 96 -18.52 14.92 -19.71
C GLN A 96 -18.11 15.96 -18.67
N ASN A 97 -19.05 16.86 -18.37
CA ASN A 97 -18.96 17.76 -17.23
C ASN A 97 -19.85 17.25 -16.10
N ILE A 98 -19.31 17.22 -14.88
CA ILE A 98 -19.99 16.79 -13.68
C ILE A 98 -20.11 17.99 -12.75
N LYS A 99 -21.30 18.24 -12.21
CA LYS A 99 -21.52 19.26 -11.18
C LYS A 99 -21.49 18.61 -9.80
N VAL A 100 -20.64 19.12 -8.92
CA VAL A 100 -20.49 18.64 -7.55
C VAL A 100 -20.68 19.81 -6.58
N GLU A 101 -21.67 19.76 -5.71
CA GLU A 101 -21.88 20.74 -4.65
C GLU A 101 -21.58 20.09 -3.30
N VAL A 102 -20.61 20.62 -2.56
CA VAL A 102 -20.20 20.08 -1.26
C VAL A 102 -20.91 20.86 -0.15
N GLU A 103 -21.88 20.21 0.51
CA GLU A 103 -22.66 20.81 1.60
C GLU A 103 -21.94 20.67 2.95
N ASP A 104 -21.38 19.50 3.21
CA ASP A 104 -20.65 19.16 4.43
C ASP A 104 -19.47 18.24 4.13
N LEU A 105 -18.40 18.41 4.90
CA LEU A 105 -17.27 17.49 4.92
C LEU A 105 -17.45 16.45 6.02
N ALA A 106 -16.91 15.27 5.77
CA ALA A 106 -16.77 14.24 6.79
C ALA A 106 -15.80 14.73 7.86
N GLN A 107 -16.16 14.54 9.12
CA GLN A 107 -15.37 14.94 10.29
C GLN A 107 -15.28 13.78 11.28
N GLY A 108 -14.16 13.71 11.99
CA GLY A 108 -14.01 12.87 13.19
C GLY A 108 -14.53 13.59 14.44
N ASP A 109 -14.59 12.85 15.54
CA ASP A 109 -15.03 13.33 16.85
C ASP A 109 -13.83 13.83 17.66
N ILE A 110 -13.94 15.00 18.29
CA ILE A 110 -12.90 15.59 19.13
C ILE A 110 -13.53 15.96 20.46
N ASN A 111 -13.02 15.39 21.54
CA ASN A 111 -13.56 15.55 22.89
C ASN A 111 -12.47 15.99 23.87
N GLU A 112 -12.74 17.03 24.63
CA GLU A 112 -11.93 17.47 25.77
C GLU A 112 -12.45 16.83 27.07
N VAL A 113 -11.53 16.44 27.96
CA VAL A 113 -11.84 16.03 29.34
C VAL A 113 -11.62 17.22 30.26
N ALA A 114 -12.62 17.65 31.03
CA ALA A 114 -12.63 18.90 31.77
C ALA A 114 -11.56 19.01 32.88
N THR A 115 -10.96 17.90 33.28
CA THR A 115 -9.92 17.88 34.31
C THR A 115 -8.59 18.42 33.79
N HIS A 116 -8.00 19.31 34.58
CA HIS A 116 -6.76 20.00 34.26
C HIS A 116 -5.64 19.59 35.22
N PHE A 117 -4.43 19.44 34.69
CA PHE A 117 -3.24 18.94 35.38
C PHE A 117 -2.07 19.94 35.24
N ARG A 118 -1.16 19.94 36.23
CA ARG A 118 0.02 20.81 36.21
C ARG A 118 1.11 20.24 35.31
N ASP A 119 1.24 18.92 35.29
CA ASP A 119 2.20 18.20 34.49
C ASP A 119 1.55 16.96 33.83
N ARG A 120 2.19 16.41 32.79
CA ARG A 120 1.81 15.15 32.15
C ARG A 120 2.04 13.95 33.06
N ASP A 121 2.99 14.08 33.99
CA ASP A 121 3.34 13.03 34.96
C ASP A 121 2.45 13.06 36.22
N ASP A 122 1.56 14.05 36.34
CA ASP A 122 0.58 14.10 37.43
C ASP A 122 -0.35 12.87 37.35
N ALA A 123 -0.59 12.26 38.50
CA ALA A 123 -1.53 11.14 38.61
C ALA A 123 -2.94 11.57 38.18
N PHE A 124 -3.50 10.86 37.20
CA PHE A 124 -4.84 11.11 36.67
C PHE A 124 -5.92 10.78 37.70
N SER A 125 -5.75 9.67 38.43
CA SER A 125 -6.65 9.22 39.48
C SER A 125 -5.86 8.63 40.66
N GLN A 126 -6.37 8.83 41.88
CA GLN A 126 -5.85 8.21 43.11
C GLN A 126 -6.54 6.87 43.43
N ALA A 127 -7.55 6.49 42.65
CA ALA A 127 -8.27 5.23 42.76
C ALA A 127 -8.19 4.44 41.45
N ASN A 128 -8.29 3.11 41.55
CA ASN A 128 -8.52 2.27 40.39
C ASN A 128 -9.92 2.56 39.84
N THR A 129 -10.01 2.75 38.53
CA THR A 129 -11.26 3.03 37.86
C THR A 129 -11.18 2.61 36.39
N LYS A 130 -12.28 2.81 35.67
CA LYS A 130 -12.40 2.45 34.27
C LYS A 130 -13.06 3.59 33.51
N LEU A 131 -12.55 3.88 32.32
CA LEU A 131 -13.21 4.74 31.35
C LEU A 131 -13.93 3.87 30.32
N HIS A 132 -15.22 4.11 30.14
CA HIS A 132 -16.06 3.41 29.17
C HIS A 132 -16.47 4.35 28.04
N PHE A 133 -16.45 3.83 26.82
CA PHE A 133 -17.10 4.49 25.69
C PHE A 133 -17.43 3.51 24.57
N TYR A 134 -18.43 3.88 23.78
CA TYR A 134 -18.80 3.21 22.54
C TYR A 134 -18.40 4.07 21.35
N THR A 135 -17.79 3.46 20.33
CA THR A 135 -17.58 4.11 19.03
C THR A 135 -17.41 3.06 17.94
N ASN A 136 -17.85 3.40 16.71
CA ASN A 136 -17.65 2.59 15.51
C ASN A 136 -17.98 1.08 15.69
N GLY A 137 -19.13 0.78 16.30
CA GLY A 137 -19.58 -0.62 16.47
C GLY A 137 -19.06 -1.34 17.72
N LYS A 138 -18.15 -0.74 18.52
CA LYS A 138 -17.45 -1.43 19.61
C LYS A 138 -17.49 -0.64 20.92
N ASN A 139 -17.67 -1.36 22.03
CA ASN A 139 -17.46 -0.85 23.39
C ASN A 139 -15.99 -1.01 23.79
N TYR A 140 -15.44 0.01 24.43
CA TYR A 140 -14.09 0.02 24.98
C TYR A 140 -14.13 0.27 26.48
N THR A 141 -13.24 -0.41 27.19
CA THR A 141 -13.00 -0.25 28.62
C THR A 141 -11.52 -0.01 28.85
N ILE A 142 -11.16 1.18 29.31
CA ILE A 142 -9.79 1.57 29.63
C ILE A 142 -9.59 1.45 31.13
N ASN A 143 -8.73 0.54 31.57
CA ASN A 143 -8.40 0.40 32.98
C ASN A 143 -7.42 1.49 33.41
N ILE A 144 -7.79 2.31 34.39
CA ILE A 144 -6.97 3.38 34.95
C ILE A 144 -6.63 2.99 36.38
N LYS A 145 -5.35 2.70 36.64
CA LYS A 145 -4.90 2.32 37.98
C LYS A 145 -4.64 3.55 38.83
N ALA A 146 -4.76 3.40 40.15
CA ALA A 146 -4.36 4.44 41.08
C ALA A 146 -2.90 4.85 40.82
N GLY A 147 -2.65 6.15 40.69
CA GLY A 147 -1.33 6.73 40.46
C GLY A 147 -0.87 6.75 38.99
N MET A 148 -1.64 6.18 38.05
CA MET A 148 -1.34 6.25 36.62
C MET A 148 -1.33 7.71 36.15
N SER A 149 -0.28 8.13 35.43
CA SER A 149 -0.13 9.53 35.01
C SER A 149 -1.13 9.93 33.91
N LEU A 150 -1.34 11.22 33.72
CA LEU A 150 -2.12 11.74 32.59
C LEU A 150 -1.55 11.23 31.24
N GLY A 151 -0.23 11.20 31.10
CA GLY A 151 0.44 10.64 29.92
C GLY A 151 0.15 9.16 29.72
N ASP A 152 0.22 8.36 30.78
CA ASP A 152 -0.06 6.93 30.72
C ASP A 152 -1.52 6.65 30.34
N VAL A 153 -2.48 7.42 30.89
CA VAL A 153 -3.89 7.26 30.54
C VAL A 153 -4.15 7.57 29.06
N ALA A 154 -3.53 8.63 28.53
CA ALA A 154 -3.61 8.97 27.12
C ALA A 154 -3.07 7.83 26.22
N GLN A 155 -1.95 7.23 26.62
CA GLN A 155 -1.37 6.09 25.91
C GLN A 155 -2.27 4.85 26.01
N ALA A 156 -2.80 4.54 27.20
CA ALA A 156 -3.68 3.40 27.40
C ALA A 156 -4.97 3.48 26.57
N ILE A 157 -5.52 4.68 26.35
CA ILE A 157 -6.65 4.90 25.44
C ILE A 157 -6.25 4.52 24.01
N THR A 158 -5.09 5.01 23.55
CA THR A 158 -4.60 4.75 22.19
C THR A 158 -4.31 3.26 21.97
N ASP A 159 -3.64 2.61 22.92
CA ASP A 159 -3.26 1.21 22.83
C ASP A 159 -4.48 0.28 22.89
N THR A 160 -5.39 0.49 23.85
CA THR A 160 -6.58 -0.37 24.02
C THR A 160 -7.53 -0.28 22.83
N THR A 161 -7.49 0.82 22.09
CA THR A 161 -8.36 1.04 20.91
C THR A 161 -7.68 0.72 19.59
N ASP A 162 -6.45 0.18 19.60
CA ASP A 162 -5.63 -0.06 18.42
C ASP A 162 -5.47 1.21 17.55
N GLY A 163 -5.40 2.38 18.20
CA GLY A 163 -5.33 3.68 17.57
C GLY A 163 -6.61 4.17 16.89
N ASN A 164 -7.76 3.50 17.08
CA ASN A 164 -9.04 3.99 16.56
C ASN A 164 -9.53 5.24 17.31
N VAL A 165 -9.16 5.39 18.58
CA VAL A 165 -9.30 6.62 19.36
C VAL A 165 -7.93 7.02 19.90
N LEU A 166 -7.52 8.25 19.61
CA LEU A 166 -6.25 8.80 20.07
C LEU A 166 -6.46 9.53 21.40
N GLY A 167 -5.77 9.07 22.44
CA GLY A 167 -5.60 9.82 23.68
C GLY A 167 -4.45 10.82 23.53
N ILE A 168 -4.75 12.11 23.64
CA ILE A 168 -3.79 13.19 23.40
C ILE A 168 -3.73 14.08 24.63
N VAL A 169 -2.53 14.41 25.09
CA VAL A 169 -2.35 15.42 26.14
C VAL A 169 -2.08 16.77 25.47
N MET A 170 -3.02 17.70 25.59
CA MET A 170 -2.93 19.05 25.04
C MET A 170 -2.58 20.07 26.13
N LYS A 171 -1.79 21.08 25.76
CA LYS A 171 -1.47 22.22 26.64
C LYS A 171 -2.39 23.41 26.31
N THR A 172 -3.37 23.69 27.17
CA THR A 172 -4.45 24.68 26.96
C THR A 172 -4.23 26.01 27.70
N GLY A 173 -3.25 26.09 28.62
CA GLY A 173 -2.86 27.32 29.35
C GLY A 173 -3.45 27.45 30.76
N GLY A 174 -3.03 28.47 31.52
CA GLY A 174 -3.39 28.65 32.94
C GLY A 174 -2.49 27.89 33.92
N ASP A 175 -2.85 27.90 35.22
CA ASP A 175 -2.05 27.32 36.32
C ASP A 175 -1.93 25.78 36.26
N LYS A 176 -2.87 25.12 35.57
CA LYS A 176 -2.89 23.69 35.29
C LYS A 176 -3.07 23.48 33.78
N PRO A 177 -2.00 23.62 32.98
CA PRO A 177 -2.16 23.83 31.56
C PRO A 177 -2.38 22.54 30.77
N TYR A 178 -2.28 21.35 31.36
CA TYR A 178 -2.40 20.08 30.63
C TYR A 178 -3.79 19.48 30.77
N GLN A 179 -4.34 19.02 29.65
CA GLN A 179 -5.68 18.46 29.56
C GLN A 179 -5.68 17.24 28.63
N LEU A 180 -6.50 16.23 28.95
CA LEU A 180 -6.70 15.06 28.10
C LEU A 180 -7.71 15.37 26.98
N MET A 181 -7.41 14.91 25.78
CA MET A 181 -8.32 14.89 24.65
C MET A 181 -8.46 13.49 24.08
N LEU A 182 -9.66 13.15 23.60
CA LEU A 182 -9.97 11.89 22.96
C LEU A 182 -10.55 12.16 21.58
N ASN A 183 -9.81 11.75 20.55
CA ASN A 183 -10.14 12.04 19.16
C ASN A 183 -10.34 10.75 18.38
N SER A 184 -11.40 10.65 17.58
CA SER A 184 -11.54 9.53 16.64
C SER A 184 -10.51 9.65 15.52
N LYS A 185 -9.87 8.54 15.16
CA LYS A 185 -8.97 8.50 13.99
C LYS A 185 -9.76 8.61 12.69
N ASN A 186 -10.92 7.97 12.64
CA ASN A 186 -11.78 7.93 11.46
C ASN A 186 -12.75 9.12 11.45
N GLN A 187 -13.22 9.47 10.25
CA GLN A 187 -14.29 10.44 10.01
C GLN A 187 -15.65 9.72 9.95
N GLY A 188 -16.72 10.49 9.77
CA GLY A 188 -18.07 9.94 9.57
C GLY A 188 -18.85 9.79 10.87
N ALA A 189 -20.17 9.82 10.78
CA ALA A 189 -21.09 9.86 11.93
C ALA A 189 -20.92 8.66 12.88
N ASN A 190 -20.55 7.49 12.36
CA ASN A 190 -20.28 6.28 13.15
C ASN A 190 -19.02 6.39 14.03
N SER A 191 -18.12 7.34 13.75
CA SER A 191 -16.91 7.60 14.53
C SER A 191 -17.17 8.47 15.77
N ARG A 192 -18.42 8.86 16.04
CA ARG A 192 -18.77 9.55 17.28
C ARG A 192 -18.43 8.69 18.50
N ILE A 193 -17.90 9.32 19.54
CA ILE A 193 -17.56 8.67 20.80
C ILE A 193 -18.68 8.94 21.81
N TYR A 194 -19.28 7.86 22.31
CA TYR A 194 -20.34 7.90 23.32
C TYR A 194 -19.77 7.40 24.65
N PHE A 195 -19.41 8.33 25.55
CA PHE A 195 -18.82 8.01 26.85
C PHE A 195 -19.82 7.39 27.82
N GLY A 196 -19.34 6.67 28.83
CA GLY A 196 -20.18 6.06 29.86
C GLY A 196 -20.96 4.84 29.34
N THR A 197 -22.23 4.77 29.71
CA THR A 197 -23.10 3.61 29.47
C THR A 197 -23.96 3.84 28.23
N SER A 198 -24.32 2.75 27.55
CA SER A 198 -25.25 2.82 26.43
C SER A 198 -26.14 1.61 26.29
N VAL A 199 -27.29 1.83 25.65
CA VAL A 199 -28.22 0.80 25.17
C VAL A 199 -28.46 1.05 23.68
N ILE A 200 -28.34 0.00 22.88
CA ILE A 200 -28.41 0.10 21.41
C ILE A 200 -29.59 -0.74 20.91
N SER A 201 -30.32 -0.19 19.94
CA SER A 201 -31.34 -0.92 19.19
C SER A 201 -30.88 -1.27 17.78
N HIS A 202 -31.36 -2.40 17.28
CA HIS A 202 -31.16 -2.92 15.94
C HIS A 202 -32.53 -3.24 15.33
N LEU A 203 -33.26 -2.19 14.96
CA LEU A 203 -34.54 -2.34 14.28
C LEU A 203 -34.34 -2.99 12.90
N SER A 204 -35.07 -4.06 12.63
CA SER A 204 -34.97 -4.83 11.38
C SER A 204 -36.24 -4.81 10.52
N SER A 205 -37.33 -4.23 11.02
CA SER A 205 -38.64 -4.22 10.36
C SER A 205 -39.05 -2.82 9.92
N ASP A 206 -39.68 -2.72 8.74
CA ASP A 206 -40.30 -1.50 8.20
C ASP A 206 -41.81 -1.40 8.47
N ALA A 207 -42.38 -2.37 9.21
CA ALA A 207 -43.81 -2.40 9.55
C ALA A 207 -44.27 -1.14 10.34
N PRO A 208 -45.55 -0.74 10.26
CA PRO A 208 -46.10 0.31 11.12
C PRO A 208 -45.83 0.06 12.60
N ILE A 209 -45.65 1.13 13.38
CA ILE A 209 -45.48 1.04 14.84
C ILE A 209 -46.28 2.15 15.54
N THR A 210 -47.00 1.78 16.59
CA THR A 210 -47.69 2.72 17.47
C THR A 210 -47.29 2.41 18.90
N LEU A 211 -46.72 3.40 19.58
CA LEU A 211 -46.33 3.38 20.98
C LEU A 211 -47.24 4.34 21.75
N THR A 212 -47.93 3.80 22.74
CA THR A 212 -48.77 4.54 23.67
C THR A 212 -48.20 4.48 25.08
N ALA A 213 -48.42 5.54 25.84
CA ALA A 213 -48.17 5.54 27.27
C ALA A 213 -49.26 4.70 27.97
N GLY A 214 -48.85 3.99 29.01
CA GLY A 214 -49.75 3.25 29.87
C GLY A 214 -50.72 4.20 30.59
N GLY A 215 -51.86 3.68 30.98
CA GLY A 215 -52.90 4.44 31.67
C GLY A 215 -53.93 3.52 32.28
N THR A 216 -55.00 4.07 32.81
CA THR A 216 -56.14 3.28 33.28
C THR A 216 -57.15 3.17 32.15
N ASP A 217 -57.43 1.96 31.69
CA ASP A 217 -58.47 1.69 30.70
C ASP A 217 -59.82 2.21 31.23
N PRO A 218 -60.45 3.20 30.58
CA PRO A 218 -61.72 3.76 31.04
C PRO A 218 -62.88 2.75 31.05
N ALA A 219 -62.81 1.71 30.24
CA ALA A 219 -63.85 0.70 30.10
C ALA A 219 -63.68 -0.48 31.05
N THR A 220 -62.44 -0.86 31.37
CA THR A 220 -62.15 -2.05 32.21
C THR A 220 -61.55 -1.72 33.59
N GLY A 221 -61.14 -0.47 33.82
CA GLY A 221 -60.45 -0.04 35.04
C GLY A 221 -59.08 -0.68 35.25
N LYS A 222 -58.57 -1.46 34.29
CA LYS A 222 -57.25 -2.08 34.36
C LYS A 222 -56.19 -1.09 33.93
N ASN A 223 -55.06 -1.11 34.65
CA ASN A 223 -53.88 -0.38 34.22
C ASN A 223 -53.25 -1.09 33.03
N THR A 224 -53.01 -0.36 31.95
CA THR A 224 -52.21 -0.80 30.80
C THR A 224 -50.75 -0.42 31.04
N GLU A 225 -49.84 -1.30 30.63
CA GLU A 225 -48.40 -1.02 30.66
C GLU A 225 -48.04 -0.04 29.52
N ASP A 226 -46.94 0.70 29.69
CA ASP A 226 -46.38 1.50 28.60
C ASP A 226 -45.90 0.57 27.48
N ASP A 227 -46.16 0.94 26.21
CA ASP A 227 -45.62 0.21 25.07
C ASP A 227 -44.09 0.31 25.02
N PHE A 228 -43.54 1.47 25.39
CA PHE A 228 -42.11 1.72 25.49
C PHE A 228 -41.81 2.82 26.53
N PHE A 229 -40.84 2.57 27.40
CA PHE A 229 -40.32 3.55 28.35
C PHE A 229 -38.80 3.47 28.44
N ILE A 230 -38.20 4.57 28.88
CA ILE A 230 -36.79 4.66 29.25
C ILE A 230 -36.71 5.03 30.73
N LYS A 231 -35.86 4.34 31.49
CA LYS A 231 -35.49 4.70 32.85
C LYS A 231 -34.03 5.15 32.88
N VAL A 232 -33.80 6.31 33.47
CA VAL A 232 -32.48 6.93 33.65
C VAL A 232 -32.38 7.55 35.04
N LYS A 233 -31.18 7.94 35.45
CA LYS A 233 -30.96 8.70 36.67
C LYS A 233 -31.07 10.21 36.39
N ASP A 234 -31.74 10.97 37.24
CA ASP A 234 -31.77 12.44 37.15
C ASP A 234 -30.41 13.06 37.58
N ALA A 235 -30.37 14.39 37.75
CA ALA A 235 -29.18 15.10 38.21
C ALA A 235 -28.82 14.79 39.69
N GLN A 236 -29.77 14.28 40.48
CA GLN A 236 -29.65 13.95 41.89
C GLN A 236 -29.38 12.45 42.12
N GLY A 237 -29.38 11.63 41.05
CA GLY A 237 -29.18 10.19 41.13
C GLY A 237 -30.44 9.39 41.46
N GLN A 238 -31.63 9.98 41.34
CA GLN A 238 -32.91 9.27 41.49
C GLN A 238 -33.38 8.69 40.15
N GLU A 239 -34.10 7.57 40.18
CA GLU A 239 -34.61 6.93 38.97
C GLU A 239 -35.84 7.64 38.44
N VAL A 240 -35.82 7.93 37.14
CA VAL A 240 -36.90 8.59 36.42
C VAL A 240 -37.34 7.69 35.28
N LYS A 241 -38.62 7.32 35.27
CA LYS A 241 -39.25 6.55 34.19
C LYS A 241 -39.97 7.51 33.23
N ILE A 242 -39.64 7.41 31.95
CA ILE A 242 -40.13 8.30 30.89
C ILE A 242 -40.83 7.47 29.81
N PRO A 243 -42.18 7.55 29.71
CA PRO A 243 -42.91 6.87 28.65
C PRO A 243 -42.69 7.56 27.31
N ILE A 244 -42.57 6.76 26.25
CA ILE A 244 -42.33 7.25 24.88
C ILE A 244 -43.55 6.97 24.03
N THR A 245 -44.03 8.00 23.35
CA THR A 245 -45.18 7.90 22.44
C THR A 245 -44.76 8.19 21.01
N LEU A 246 -45.27 7.40 20.07
CA LEU A 246 -44.97 7.50 18.65
C LEU A 246 -46.09 6.85 17.84
N ASN A 247 -46.47 7.43 16.71
CA ASN A 247 -47.42 6.80 15.80
C ASN A 247 -46.93 6.89 14.36
N ILE A 248 -46.59 5.74 13.80
CA ILE A 248 -46.20 5.55 12.40
C ILE A 248 -47.14 4.49 11.83
N ASN A 249 -48.19 4.93 11.17
CA ASN A 249 -49.26 4.08 10.64
C ASN A 249 -48.97 3.51 9.24
N THR A 250 -47.84 3.90 8.62
CA THR A 250 -47.42 3.44 7.29
C THR A 250 -46.11 2.66 7.34
N LYS A 251 -45.94 1.76 6.38
CA LYS A 251 -44.66 1.09 6.12
C LYS A 251 -43.58 2.15 5.85
N THR A 252 -42.50 2.14 6.63
CA THR A 252 -41.50 3.20 6.66
C THR A 252 -40.09 2.59 6.73
N PRO A 253 -39.13 3.02 5.89
CA PRO A 253 -37.75 2.54 5.95
C PRO A 253 -37.17 2.63 7.36
N VAL A 254 -36.38 1.63 7.76
CA VAL A 254 -35.81 1.51 9.11
C VAL A 254 -35.09 2.79 9.56
N GLN A 255 -34.33 3.43 8.67
CA GLN A 255 -33.62 4.68 8.96
C GLN A 255 -34.58 5.81 9.35
N ASN A 256 -35.64 6.00 8.57
CA ASN A 256 -36.65 7.03 8.84
C ASN A 256 -37.42 6.71 10.12
N LYS A 257 -37.67 5.42 10.40
CA LYS A 257 -38.33 4.99 11.64
C LYS A 257 -37.46 5.27 12.86
N ASN A 258 -36.17 4.94 12.81
CA ASN A 258 -35.23 5.25 13.89
C ASN A 258 -35.06 6.76 14.08
N GLN A 259 -35.07 7.54 13.00
CA GLN A 259 -35.07 9.01 13.10
C GLN A 259 -36.32 9.52 13.81
N ALA A 260 -37.51 9.03 13.44
CA ALA A 260 -38.75 9.41 14.12
C ALA A 260 -38.75 8.98 15.60
N LEU A 261 -38.24 7.79 15.92
CA LEU A 261 -38.09 7.30 17.28
C LEU A 261 -37.08 8.14 18.09
N GLN A 262 -35.95 8.51 17.49
CA GLN A 262 -34.95 9.40 18.08
C GLN A 262 -35.59 10.73 18.50
N GLU A 263 -36.33 11.36 17.59
CA GLU A 263 -36.99 12.64 17.86
C GLU A 263 -38.09 12.52 18.92
N ALA A 264 -38.88 11.43 18.90
CA ALA A 264 -39.87 11.15 19.93
C ALA A 264 -39.23 11.01 21.32
N ILE A 265 -38.10 10.31 21.42
CA ILE A 265 -37.37 10.13 22.68
C ILE A 265 -36.80 11.46 23.16
N LYS A 266 -36.10 12.22 22.30
CA LYS A 266 -35.55 13.53 22.68
C LYS A 266 -36.66 14.45 23.19
N LYS A 267 -37.80 14.50 22.49
CA LYS A 267 -38.95 15.32 22.89
C LYS A 267 -39.49 14.91 24.27
N ALA A 268 -39.58 13.61 24.57
CA ALA A 268 -40.02 13.13 25.87
C ALA A 268 -39.02 13.48 26.99
N LEU A 269 -37.72 13.34 26.74
CA LEU A 269 -36.65 13.72 27.68
C LEU A 269 -36.61 15.24 27.92
N GLU A 270 -36.84 16.04 26.89
CA GLU A 270 -36.87 17.51 26.98
C GLU A 270 -38.11 18.03 27.72
N ALA A 271 -39.25 17.35 27.57
CA ALA A 271 -40.49 17.70 28.25
C ALA A 271 -40.49 17.36 29.75
N ASN A 272 -39.63 16.42 30.19
CA ASN A 272 -39.50 16.04 31.60
C ASN A 272 -38.49 16.97 32.32
N PRO A 273 -38.89 17.71 33.38
CA PRO A 273 -37.99 18.61 34.11
C PRO A 273 -36.75 17.96 34.71
N GLU A 274 -36.80 16.67 35.06
CA GLU A 274 -35.74 15.92 35.72
C GLU A 274 -34.63 15.49 34.74
N THR A 275 -34.94 15.40 33.44
CA THR A 275 -34.00 15.00 32.39
C THR A 275 -33.63 16.09 31.39
N LYS A 276 -34.39 17.19 31.36
CA LYS A 276 -34.18 18.30 30.42
C LYS A 276 -32.76 18.85 30.46
N SER A 277 -32.26 19.19 31.65
CA SER A 277 -30.91 19.75 31.81
C SER A 277 -29.81 18.78 31.38
N LEU A 278 -30.03 17.48 31.58
CA LEU A 278 -29.09 16.42 31.19
C LEU A 278 -29.03 16.24 29.66
N LEU A 279 -30.17 16.42 28.97
CA LEU A 279 -30.20 16.41 27.50
C LEU A 279 -29.52 17.67 26.94
N GLU A 280 -29.82 18.85 27.50
CA GLU A 280 -29.24 20.13 27.09
C GLU A 280 -27.72 20.18 27.31
N SER A 281 -27.23 19.63 28.42
CA SER A 281 -25.79 19.54 28.70
C SER A 281 -25.09 18.45 27.88
N GLY A 282 -25.83 17.63 27.12
CA GLY A 282 -25.30 16.48 26.41
C GLY A 282 -24.83 15.34 27.32
N GLN A 283 -25.30 15.30 28.57
CA GLN A 283 -25.02 14.19 29.47
C GLN A 283 -25.83 12.95 29.08
N LEU A 284 -27.12 13.15 28.76
CA LEU A 284 -27.97 12.19 28.09
C LEU A 284 -27.96 12.44 26.58
N ASN A 285 -27.80 11.39 25.81
CA ASN A 285 -27.74 11.46 24.35
C ASN A 285 -28.63 10.39 23.71
N VAL A 286 -29.31 10.80 22.63
CA VAL A 286 -30.02 9.90 21.73
C VAL A 286 -29.41 10.07 20.34
N GLY A 287 -28.66 9.06 19.90
CA GLY A 287 -27.93 9.05 18.64
C GLY A 287 -28.49 8.07 17.63
N LEU A 288 -28.11 8.28 16.38
CA LEU A 288 -28.25 7.31 15.30
C LEU A 288 -26.86 6.81 14.92
N ILE A 289 -26.73 5.51 14.68
CA ILE A 289 -25.50 4.84 14.28
C ILE A 289 -25.81 3.81 13.18
N ASN A 290 -24.78 3.24 12.56
CA ASN A 290 -24.91 2.26 11.47
C ASN A 290 -25.77 2.80 10.32
N ASP A 291 -25.46 4.02 9.88
CA ASP A 291 -26.16 4.72 8.80
C ASP A 291 -27.66 4.91 9.07
N GLY A 292 -28.01 5.19 10.33
CA GLY A 292 -29.38 5.39 10.78
C GLY A 292 -30.16 4.10 11.05
N LYS A 293 -29.55 2.93 10.87
CA LYS A 293 -30.23 1.63 11.10
C LYS A 293 -30.32 1.25 12.58
N SER A 294 -29.60 1.95 13.44
CA SER A 294 -29.57 1.69 14.88
C SER A 294 -29.72 2.97 15.68
N LEU A 295 -30.43 2.88 16.80
CA LEU A 295 -30.53 3.92 17.80
C LEU A 295 -29.55 3.63 18.94
N ILE A 296 -28.92 4.66 19.50
CA ILE A 296 -28.14 4.56 20.74
C ILE A 296 -28.67 5.53 21.78
N LEU A 297 -29.02 5.01 22.95
CA LEU A 297 -29.27 5.76 24.17
C LEU A 297 -28.01 5.74 25.01
N ASN A 298 -27.56 6.90 25.46
CA ASN A 298 -26.27 7.03 26.12
C ASN A 298 -26.33 7.99 27.30
N ASP A 299 -25.69 7.61 28.40
CA ASP A 299 -25.47 8.46 29.57
C ASP A 299 -23.97 8.56 29.81
N SER A 300 -23.42 9.73 29.49
CA SER A 300 -22.00 10.02 29.65
C SER A 300 -21.52 10.06 31.09
N ARG A 301 -22.44 10.12 32.06
CA ARG A 301 -22.10 9.97 33.49
C ARG A 301 -21.94 8.51 33.87
N GLY A 302 -22.37 7.57 33.01
CA GLY A 302 -22.24 6.13 33.17
C GLY A 302 -23.17 5.52 34.20
N PHE A 303 -24.28 6.21 34.50
CA PHE A 303 -25.39 5.60 35.22
C PHE A 303 -26.12 4.58 34.33
N GLY A 304 -26.73 3.58 34.94
CA GLY A 304 -27.50 2.59 34.21
C GLY A 304 -28.67 3.21 33.42
N ILE A 305 -28.85 2.75 32.19
CA ILE A 305 -30.04 3.03 31.37
C ILE A 305 -30.85 1.73 31.30
N GLU A 306 -32.13 1.79 31.59
CA GLU A 306 -33.07 0.68 31.37
C GLU A 306 -34.12 1.09 30.33
N VAL A 307 -34.48 0.14 29.48
CA VAL A 307 -35.55 0.26 28.49
C VAL A 307 -36.52 -0.90 28.67
N GLY A 308 -37.82 -0.62 28.59
CA GLY A 308 -38.87 -1.61 28.81
C GLY A 308 -40.20 -1.24 28.16
N GLY A 309 -41.20 -2.09 28.32
CA GLY A 309 -42.55 -1.90 27.80
C GLY A 309 -43.03 -3.05 26.91
N ALA A 310 -44.33 -3.06 26.62
CA ALA A 310 -45.00 -4.17 25.93
C ALA A 310 -44.49 -4.42 24.50
N LYS A 311 -43.95 -3.39 23.83
CA LYS A 311 -43.49 -3.45 22.43
C LYS A 311 -41.97 -3.39 22.25
N MET A 312 -41.23 -3.71 23.31
CA MET A 312 -39.75 -3.72 23.27
C MET A 312 -39.15 -4.58 22.15
N ALA A 313 -39.74 -5.74 21.89
CA ALA A 313 -39.28 -6.65 20.83
C ALA A 313 -39.40 -6.01 19.43
N GLU A 314 -40.42 -5.18 19.20
CA GLU A 314 -40.63 -4.48 17.92
C GLU A 314 -39.60 -3.37 17.69
N LEU A 315 -38.96 -2.87 18.76
CA LEU A 315 -37.99 -1.79 18.73
C LEU A 315 -36.54 -2.28 18.53
N GLY A 316 -36.31 -3.60 18.60
CA GLY A 316 -35.02 -4.21 18.29
C GLY A 316 -33.93 -3.99 19.34
N PHE A 317 -34.28 -3.72 20.60
CA PHE A 317 -33.30 -3.67 21.69
C PHE A 317 -32.88 -5.09 22.09
N ALA A 318 -31.60 -5.41 21.91
CA ALA A 318 -31.05 -6.72 22.29
C ALA A 318 -30.91 -6.87 23.82
N ASN A 319 -30.62 -5.76 24.50
CA ASN A 319 -30.52 -5.69 25.95
C ASN A 319 -31.51 -4.67 26.48
N THR A 320 -32.15 -4.98 27.60
CA THR A 320 -33.08 -4.07 28.29
C THR A 320 -32.36 -3.13 29.26
N THR A 321 -31.10 -3.39 29.58
CA THR A 321 -30.28 -2.57 30.46
C THR A 321 -28.91 -2.33 29.86
N SER A 322 -28.33 -1.16 30.15
CA SER A 322 -26.94 -0.87 29.78
C SER A 322 -25.99 -1.76 30.59
N SER A 323 -24.93 -2.25 29.95
CA SER A 323 -23.86 -2.93 30.68
C SER A 323 -23.16 -1.94 31.62
N THR A 324 -23.12 -2.29 32.91
CA THR A 324 -22.29 -1.64 33.91
C THR A 324 -21.22 -2.64 34.32
N ASP A 325 -19.97 -2.19 34.38
CA ASP A 325 -18.86 -3.04 34.74
C ASP A 325 -18.83 -3.29 36.25
N ASP A 326 -18.47 -4.50 36.63
CA ASP A 326 -18.18 -4.81 38.03
C ASP A 326 -17.03 -3.93 38.55
N LEU A 327 -17.18 -3.48 39.79
CA LEU A 327 -16.25 -2.57 40.44
C LEU A 327 -14.88 -3.23 40.65
N VAL A 328 -14.86 -4.47 41.14
CA VAL A 328 -13.65 -5.28 41.24
C VAL A 328 -13.95 -6.72 40.84
N LYS A 329 -13.17 -7.27 39.90
CA LYS A 329 -13.18 -8.69 39.57
C LYS A 329 -11.81 -9.29 39.85
N GLY A 330 -11.77 -10.41 40.58
CA GLY A 330 -10.56 -11.13 40.90
C GLY A 330 -9.85 -11.63 39.65
N THR A 331 -8.52 -11.71 39.69
CA THR A 331 -7.67 -12.18 38.59
C THR A 331 -7.46 -13.70 38.63
N THR A 332 -7.66 -14.34 39.78
CA THR A 332 -7.49 -15.78 39.99
C THR A 332 -8.73 -16.39 40.65
N GLY A 333 -8.92 -17.70 40.46
CA GLY A 333 -9.95 -18.45 41.18
C GLY A 333 -9.60 -18.58 42.67
N ILE A 334 -10.62 -18.82 43.50
CA ILE A 334 -10.44 -18.96 44.95
C ILE A 334 -9.75 -20.29 45.28
N PRO A 335 -8.62 -20.30 46.04
CA PRO A 335 -7.91 -21.53 46.39
C PRO A 335 -8.74 -22.45 47.30
N SER A 336 -8.54 -23.76 47.16
CA SER A 336 -9.04 -24.76 48.10
C SER A 336 -8.17 -24.82 49.36
N GLY A 337 -8.67 -25.49 50.39
CA GLY A 337 -7.99 -25.67 51.67
C GLY A 337 -8.09 -24.44 52.58
N LYS A 338 -7.32 -24.48 53.68
CA LYS A 338 -7.39 -23.46 54.73
C LYS A 338 -6.68 -22.18 54.29
N MET A 339 -7.43 -21.09 54.20
CA MET A 339 -6.89 -19.75 53.96
C MET A 339 -6.54 -19.09 55.29
N LYS A 340 -5.50 -18.25 55.29
CA LYS A 340 -5.02 -17.49 56.46
C LYS A 340 -4.98 -16.01 56.13
N GLY A 341 -5.18 -15.17 57.15
CA GLY A 341 -5.10 -13.71 57.03
C GLY A 341 -6.46 -13.04 57.18
N VAL A 342 -6.41 -11.74 57.50
CA VAL A 342 -7.58 -10.88 57.64
C VAL A 342 -7.59 -9.88 56.50
N VAL A 343 -8.71 -9.79 55.79
CA VAL A 343 -8.93 -8.84 54.69
C VAL A 343 -10.01 -7.85 55.10
N ASN A 344 -9.75 -6.57 54.92
CA ASN A 344 -10.74 -5.52 55.17
C ASN A 344 -11.41 -5.11 53.86
N PHE A 345 -12.74 -5.07 53.87
CA PHE A 345 -13.57 -4.49 52.81
C PHE A 345 -14.30 -3.28 53.37
N ASN A 346 -14.03 -2.08 52.85
CA ASN A 346 -14.56 -0.82 53.38
C ASN A 346 -14.36 -0.64 54.90
N GLY A 347 -13.28 -1.20 55.45
CA GLY A 347 -12.97 -1.14 56.88
C GLY A 347 -13.54 -2.30 57.71
N HIS A 348 -14.38 -3.17 57.14
CA HIS A 348 -14.89 -4.36 57.80
C HIS A 348 -13.95 -5.56 57.62
N ALA A 349 -13.43 -6.08 58.72
CA ALA A 349 -12.47 -7.17 58.76
C ALA A 349 -13.13 -8.55 58.60
N ILE A 350 -12.67 -9.33 57.63
CA ILE A 350 -13.03 -10.75 57.45
C ILE A 350 -11.79 -11.60 57.68
N ASP A 351 -11.82 -12.46 58.71
CA ASP A 351 -10.76 -13.42 59.00
C ASP A 351 -11.00 -14.72 58.23
N LEU A 352 -10.23 -14.94 57.17
CA LEU A 352 -10.40 -16.11 56.30
C LEU A 352 -10.16 -17.43 57.03
N SER A 353 -9.38 -17.41 58.12
CA SER A 353 -9.09 -18.63 58.89
C SER A 353 -10.26 -19.13 59.72
N LYS A 354 -11.28 -18.28 59.96
CA LYS A 354 -12.52 -18.61 60.67
C LYS A 354 -13.62 -19.14 59.76
N ILE A 355 -13.53 -18.86 58.45
CA ILE A 355 -14.57 -19.22 57.46
C ILE A 355 -14.11 -20.27 56.44
N THR A 356 -12.83 -20.68 56.50
CA THR A 356 -12.27 -21.74 55.64
C THR A 356 -11.61 -22.85 56.46
N SER A 357 -11.56 -24.06 55.92
CA SER A 357 -10.99 -25.25 56.57
C SER A 357 -10.04 -26.00 55.66
N VAL A 358 -9.22 -26.91 56.22
CA VAL A 358 -8.26 -27.71 55.44
C VAL A 358 -8.96 -28.58 54.40
N ALA A 359 -10.22 -29.00 54.67
CA ALA A 359 -11.01 -29.83 53.77
C ALA A 359 -11.89 -29.03 52.79
N SER A 360 -11.93 -27.69 52.90
CA SER A 360 -12.79 -26.87 52.05
C SER A 360 -12.37 -26.92 50.58
N SER A 361 -13.31 -27.20 49.68
CA SER A 361 -13.08 -27.03 48.25
C SER A 361 -12.98 -25.54 47.88
N SER A 362 -12.54 -25.25 46.64
CA SER A 362 -12.56 -23.88 46.11
C SER A 362 -13.97 -23.28 46.09
N ASP A 363 -14.99 -24.08 45.79
CA ASP A 363 -16.39 -23.64 45.78
C ASP A 363 -16.90 -23.36 47.20
N ASP A 364 -16.58 -24.23 48.17
CA ASP A 364 -16.92 -24.01 49.57
C ASP A 364 -16.32 -22.70 50.09
N ASN A 365 -15.04 -22.47 49.81
CA ASN A 365 -14.36 -21.23 50.18
C ASN A 365 -15.00 -20.03 49.49
N GLY A 366 -15.29 -20.13 48.19
CA GLY A 366 -15.94 -19.05 47.45
C GLY A 366 -17.31 -18.69 47.99
N ARG A 367 -18.15 -19.68 48.28
CA ARG A 367 -19.47 -19.48 48.89
C ARG A 367 -19.36 -18.85 50.27
N ALA A 368 -18.44 -19.32 51.12
CA ALA A 368 -18.25 -18.78 52.46
C ALA A 368 -17.79 -17.32 52.45
N ILE A 369 -16.85 -16.98 51.54
CA ILE A 369 -16.34 -15.61 51.38
C ILE A 369 -17.43 -14.68 50.83
N VAL A 370 -18.15 -15.11 49.79
CA VAL A 370 -19.29 -14.36 49.23
C VAL A 370 -20.34 -14.08 50.30
N GLN A 371 -20.74 -15.11 51.07
CA GLN A 371 -21.68 -14.94 52.16
C GLN A 371 -21.18 -13.95 53.20
N ALA A 372 -19.91 -14.04 53.62
CA ALA A 372 -19.34 -13.12 54.59
C ALA A 372 -19.34 -11.66 54.09
N ILE A 373 -18.99 -11.42 52.83
CA ILE A 373 -18.98 -10.06 52.26
C ILE A 373 -20.40 -9.51 52.14
N ASN A 374 -21.37 -10.33 51.73
CA ASN A 374 -22.78 -9.93 51.61
C ASN A 374 -23.47 -9.62 52.95
N THR A 375 -22.82 -9.86 54.10
CA THR A 375 -23.30 -9.38 55.41
C THR A 375 -22.93 -7.93 55.69
N ILE A 376 -22.03 -7.34 54.89
CA ILE A 376 -21.62 -5.94 55.02
C ILE A 376 -22.60 -5.09 54.22
N ASP A 377 -23.24 -4.13 54.89
CA ASP A 377 -24.23 -3.25 54.27
C ASP A 377 -23.65 -2.48 53.08
N GLY A 378 -24.40 -2.45 51.98
CA GLY A 378 -24.01 -1.79 50.73
C GLY A 378 -22.88 -2.47 49.94
N LEU A 379 -22.44 -3.68 50.32
CA LEU A 379 -21.50 -4.50 49.54
C LEU A 379 -22.20 -5.73 48.94
N HIS A 380 -21.86 -6.02 47.69
CA HIS A 380 -22.38 -7.16 46.95
C HIS A 380 -21.22 -7.97 46.37
N ALA A 381 -21.18 -9.25 46.70
CA ALA A 381 -20.20 -10.22 46.23
C ALA A 381 -20.91 -11.37 45.52
N THR A 382 -20.30 -11.83 44.43
CA THR A 382 -20.69 -13.05 43.72
C THR A 382 -19.45 -13.82 43.27
N LEU A 383 -19.64 -15.09 42.90
CA LEU A 383 -18.61 -15.89 42.26
C LEU A 383 -18.92 -15.97 40.77
N GLY A 384 -17.98 -15.51 39.93
CA GLY A 384 -18.10 -15.66 38.48
C GLY A 384 -18.09 -17.14 38.07
N ALA A 385 -18.59 -17.44 36.88
CA ALA A 385 -18.54 -18.79 36.31
C ALA A 385 -17.10 -19.35 36.20
N ASP A 386 -16.10 -18.48 36.20
CA ASP A 386 -14.67 -18.79 36.22
C ASP A 386 -14.09 -18.98 37.64
N GLY A 387 -14.93 -19.03 38.67
CA GLY A 387 -14.53 -19.22 40.07
C GLY A 387 -13.85 -18.00 40.69
N LYS A 388 -13.90 -16.83 40.03
CA LYS A 388 -13.28 -15.59 40.49
C LYS A 388 -14.27 -14.74 41.26
N LEU A 389 -13.80 -14.05 42.28
CA LEU A 389 -14.63 -13.18 43.09
C LEU A 389 -15.01 -11.92 42.30
N VAL A 390 -16.27 -11.53 42.34
CA VAL A 390 -16.79 -10.29 41.76
C VAL A 390 -17.39 -9.46 42.89
N LEU A 391 -17.00 -8.20 42.99
CA LEU A 391 -17.35 -7.30 44.09
C LEU A 391 -17.91 -5.99 43.54
N ASN A 392 -19.02 -5.55 44.11
CA ASN A 392 -19.73 -4.31 43.80
C ASN A 392 -20.12 -3.59 45.10
N SER A 393 -20.42 -2.30 45.01
CA SER A 393 -20.93 -1.52 46.13
C SER A 393 -21.98 -0.51 45.65
N ASP A 394 -23.04 -0.34 46.45
CA ASP A 394 -24.09 0.66 46.21
C ASP A 394 -23.53 2.08 46.19
N SER A 395 -22.45 2.33 46.93
CA SER A 395 -21.77 3.62 46.99
C SER A 395 -20.92 3.94 45.74
N GLY A 396 -20.69 2.93 44.89
CA GLY A 396 -19.75 2.98 43.77
C GLY A 396 -18.28 2.96 44.17
N GLU A 397 -17.94 2.70 45.44
CA GLU A 397 -16.58 2.69 45.96
C GLU A 397 -16.30 1.45 46.81
N LEU A 398 -15.10 0.86 46.64
CA LEU A 398 -14.64 -0.28 47.41
C LEU A 398 -13.16 -0.14 47.75
N ARG A 399 -12.84 -0.17 49.04
CA ARG A 399 -11.47 -0.20 49.55
C ARG A 399 -11.13 -1.57 50.10
N ILE A 400 -10.07 -2.18 49.57
CA ILE A 400 -9.57 -3.49 49.99
C ILE A 400 -8.19 -3.31 50.61
N THR A 401 -7.98 -3.87 51.81
CA THR A 401 -6.66 -3.89 52.46
C THR A 401 -6.42 -5.21 53.19
N GLY A 402 -5.17 -5.68 53.20
CA GLY A 402 -4.76 -6.85 53.95
C GLY A 402 -4.15 -6.46 55.30
N VAL A 403 -4.59 -7.09 56.39
CA VAL A 403 -3.99 -6.86 57.72
C VAL A 403 -2.71 -7.68 57.87
N GLY A 404 -1.57 -6.98 57.92
CA GLY A 404 -0.24 -7.60 58.04
C GLY A 404 0.14 -8.47 56.84
N VAL A 405 1.26 -9.19 56.94
CA VAL A 405 1.80 -9.99 55.83
C VAL A 405 0.83 -11.09 55.38
N ALA A 406 0.16 -11.75 56.33
CA ALA A 406 -0.81 -12.81 56.02
C ALA A 406 -2.07 -12.26 55.34
N GLY A 407 -2.58 -11.09 55.76
CA GLY A 407 -3.72 -10.45 55.10
C GLY A 407 -3.40 -9.98 53.68
N LYS A 408 -2.19 -9.46 53.44
CA LYS A 408 -1.76 -9.09 52.08
C LYS A 408 -1.65 -10.29 51.16
N ALA A 409 -1.11 -11.40 51.65
CA ALA A 409 -1.11 -12.67 50.93
C ALA A 409 -2.54 -13.16 50.66
N ALA A 410 -3.46 -13.00 51.61
CA ALA A 410 -4.87 -13.34 51.43
C ALA A 410 -5.53 -12.54 50.30
N VAL A 411 -5.33 -11.21 50.24
CA VAL A 411 -5.83 -10.36 49.14
C VAL A 411 -5.35 -10.89 47.79
N SER A 412 -4.05 -11.19 47.66
CA SER A 412 -3.48 -11.76 46.43
C SER A 412 -4.04 -13.15 46.09
N ASN A 413 -4.25 -14.00 47.09
CA ASN A 413 -4.81 -15.35 46.91
C ASN A 413 -6.27 -15.32 46.43
N LEU A 414 -7.02 -14.26 46.77
CA LEU A 414 -8.35 -14.01 46.24
C LEU A 414 -8.34 -13.40 44.82
N GLY A 415 -7.15 -13.19 44.25
CA GLY A 415 -6.98 -12.50 42.96
C GLY A 415 -7.30 -11.01 43.03
N LEU A 416 -7.31 -10.41 44.22
CA LEU A 416 -7.63 -9.00 44.43
C LEU A 416 -6.35 -8.18 44.54
N SER A 417 -6.49 -6.86 44.51
CA SER A 417 -5.41 -5.90 44.77
C SER A 417 -5.78 -4.97 45.90
N GLU A 418 -4.80 -4.61 46.74
CA GLU A 418 -5.01 -3.59 47.76
C GLU A 418 -5.22 -2.22 47.10
N GLY A 419 -6.08 -1.38 47.69
CA GLY A 419 -6.31 -0.02 47.23
C GLY A 419 -7.78 0.37 47.21
N LEU A 420 -8.03 1.55 46.66
CA LEU A 420 -9.36 2.12 46.44
C LEU A 420 -9.78 1.87 44.99
N SER A 421 -10.97 1.32 44.78
CA SER A 421 -11.61 1.18 43.48
C SER A 421 -12.89 2.01 43.45
N GLN A 422 -13.09 2.78 42.38
CA GLN A 422 -14.27 3.63 42.20
C GLN A 422 -14.89 3.39 40.82
N SER A 423 -16.21 3.29 40.78
CA SER A 423 -16.96 3.15 39.53
C SER A 423 -16.85 4.43 38.71
N TYR A 424 -16.96 4.29 37.39
CA TYR A 424 -16.97 5.44 36.48
C TYR A 424 -18.04 6.48 36.90
N ALA A 425 -19.25 6.02 37.26
CA ALA A 425 -20.33 6.90 37.71
C ALA A 425 -19.99 7.68 38.98
N LYS A 426 -19.22 7.11 39.89
CA LYS A 426 -18.78 7.80 41.12
C LYS A 426 -17.84 8.96 40.81
N ILE A 427 -16.99 8.81 39.80
CA ILE A 427 -15.96 9.77 39.43
C ILE A 427 -16.23 10.47 38.09
N HIS A 428 -17.48 10.51 37.64
CA HIS A 428 -17.82 11.13 36.34
C HIS A 428 -17.37 12.61 36.26
N GLY A 429 -17.24 13.31 37.38
CA GLY A 429 -16.65 14.65 37.45
C GLY A 429 -15.17 14.71 37.04
N LEU A 430 -14.42 13.62 37.20
CA LEU A 430 -13.06 13.48 36.66
C LEU A 430 -13.07 13.45 35.12
N PHE A 431 -14.18 12.98 34.54
CA PHE A 431 -14.38 12.76 33.11
C PHE A 431 -15.41 13.71 32.50
N GLY A 432 -15.52 14.96 32.96
CA GLY A 432 -16.45 15.91 32.35
C GLY A 432 -16.13 16.14 30.87
N PHE A 433 -16.89 15.57 29.94
CA PHE A 433 -16.57 15.67 28.51
C PHE A 433 -17.19 16.90 27.86
N LYS A 434 -16.41 17.57 27.02
CA LYS A 434 -16.87 18.64 26.13
C LYS A 434 -16.53 18.28 24.69
N ASN A 435 -17.56 18.08 23.86
CA ASN A 435 -17.37 17.83 22.44
C ASN A 435 -17.03 19.14 21.72
N LEU A 436 -15.84 19.20 21.09
CA LEU A 436 -15.40 20.35 20.31
C LEU A 436 -15.77 20.24 18.83
N GLN A 437 -15.73 19.02 18.32
CA GLN A 437 -16.08 18.70 16.94
C GLN A 437 -16.83 17.38 16.95
N ARG A 438 -18.03 17.39 16.37
CA ARG A 438 -18.84 16.19 16.26
C ARG A 438 -18.48 15.42 15.00
N ALA A 439 -18.28 14.13 15.14
CA ALA A 439 -18.21 13.21 14.01
C ALA A 439 -19.47 13.31 13.13
N LYS A 440 -19.28 13.48 11.83
CA LYS A 440 -20.37 13.53 10.82
C LYS A 440 -19.86 13.06 9.47
N ASP A 441 -20.78 12.61 8.63
CA ASP A 441 -20.51 12.21 7.25
C ASP A 441 -20.34 13.45 6.34
N ALA A 442 -19.62 13.27 5.25
CA ALA A 442 -19.64 14.18 4.12
C ALA A 442 -21.01 14.12 3.46
N LYS A 443 -21.52 15.28 3.03
CA LYS A 443 -22.76 15.41 2.27
C LYS A 443 -22.50 16.31 1.07
N PHE A 444 -22.79 15.80 -0.12
CA PHE A 444 -22.58 16.52 -1.37
C PHE A 444 -23.61 16.09 -2.41
N THR A 445 -23.75 16.86 -3.48
CA THR A 445 -24.57 16.47 -4.63
C THR A 445 -23.68 16.08 -5.80
N TYR A 446 -24.10 15.07 -6.56
CA TYR A 446 -23.51 14.70 -7.84
C TYR A 446 -24.58 14.88 -8.91
N ASN A 447 -24.42 15.86 -9.81
CA ASN A 447 -25.43 16.24 -10.80
C ASN A 447 -26.84 16.44 -10.20
N GLY A 448 -26.91 16.95 -8.96
CA GLY A 448 -28.15 17.18 -8.21
C GLY A 448 -28.63 16.00 -7.34
N ALA A 449 -28.04 14.81 -7.46
CA ALA A 449 -28.34 13.69 -6.57
C ALA A 449 -27.56 13.81 -5.26
N THR A 450 -28.23 13.83 -4.11
CA THR A 450 -27.59 13.91 -2.80
C THR A 450 -26.91 12.59 -2.43
N ILE A 451 -25.67 12.68 -1.96
CA ILE A 451 -24.82 11.57 -1.57
C ILE A 451 -24.21 11.87 -0.20
N THR A 452 -24.18 10.84 0.64
CA THR A 452 -23.56 10.87 1.96
C THR A 452 -22.45 9.83 2.03
N ARG A 453 -21.29 10.19 2.58
CA ARG A 453 -20.15 9.28 2.76
C ARG A 453 -19.42 9.52 4.07
N PRO A 454 -18.90 8.47 4.74
CA PRO A 454 -18.17 8.62 6.00
C PRO A 454 -16.79 9.28 5.84
N THR A 455 -16.29 9.42 4.60
CA THR A 455 -14.96 9.96 4.28
C THR A 455 -15.05 11.08 3.24
N ASN A 456 -14.06 11.97 3.26
CA ASN A 456 -13.88 12.98 2.21
C ASN A 456 -13.22 12.43 0.94
N GLU A 457 -12.70 11.20 0.97
CA GLU A 457 -12.28 10.45 -0.22
C GLU A 457 -13.45 9.61 -0.71
N VAL A 458 -13.91 9.87 -1.94
CA VAL A 458 -15.09 9.26 -2.55
C VAL A 458 -14.68 8.59 -3.85
N ASN A 459 -14.68 7.26 -3.88
CA ASN A 459 -14.26 6.45 -5.03
C ASN A 459 -15.27 5.36 -5.42
N ASP A 460 -16.42 5.33 -4.76
CA ASP A 460 -17.43 4.27 -4.85
C ASP A 460 -18.75 4.74 -5.47
N VAL A 461 -18.88 6.03 -5.76
CA VAL A 461 -20.10 6.59 -6.36
C VAL A 461 -20.18 6.26 -7.84
N ILE A 462 -19.06 6.42 -8.56
CA ILE A 462 -18.97 6.12 -9.99
C ILE A 462 -17.67 5.38 -10.23
N ASN A 463 -17.78 4.26 -10.93
CA ASN A 463 -16.62 3.49 -11.31
C ASN A 463 -15.67 4.35 -12.16
N GLY A 464 -14.40 4.40 -11.77
CA GLY A 464 -13.36 5.16 -12.45
C GLY A 464 -13.40 6.69 -12.26
N VAL A 465 -14.20 7.22 -11.32
CA VAL A 465 -14.10 8.61 -10.87
C VAL A 465 -13.84 8.63 -9.36
N SER A 466 -12.74 9.25 -8.95
CA SER A 466 -12.47 9.49 -7.53
C SER A 466 -12.49 10.99 -7.24
N LEU A 467 -13.17 11.37 -6.17
CA LEU A 467 -13.30 12.75 -5.70
C LEU A 467 -12.70 12.86 -4.29
N THR A 468 -11.92 13.90 -4.08
CA THR A 468 -11.45 14.30 -2.74
C THR A 468 -12.12 15.62 -2.38
N LEU A 469 -12.92 15.64 -1.32
CA LEU A 469 -13.62 16.82 -0.83
C LEU A 469 -12.70 17.62 0.11
N LEU A 470 -12.47 18.89 -0.18
CA LEU A 470 -11.52 19.75 0.54
C LEU A 470 -12.20 20.86 1.33
N SER A 471 -13.27 21.43 0.77
CA SER A 471 -14.07 22.46 1.42
C SER A 471 -15.52 22.39 0.98
N LYS A 472 -16.40 23.07 1.71
CA LYS A 472 -17.75 23.34 1.23
C LYS A 472 -17.69 24.21 -0.03
N THR A 473 -18.65 24.04 -0.92
CA THR A 473 -18.88 24.96 -2.03
C THR A 473 -19.82 26.09 -1.60
N ASP A 474 -19.71 27.25 -2.23
CA ASP A 474 -20.71 28.31 -2.08
C ASP A 474 -22.09 27.80 -2.55
N PRO A 475 -23.19 28.06 -1.81
CA PRO A 475 -24.53 27.67 -2.23
C PRO A 475 -24.85 28.13 -3.66
N GLY A 476 -25.27 27.19 -4.51
CA GLY A 476 -25.60 27.46 -5.91
C GLY A 476 -24.40 27.67 -6.85
N LYS A 477 -23.17 27.49 -6.36
CA LYS A 477 -21.94 27.52 -7.18
C LYS A 477 -21.21 26.17 -7.08
N PRO A 478 -21.71 25.12 -7.74
CA PRO A 478 -21.07 23.81 -7.70
C PRO A 478 -19.70 23.84 -8.37
N ALA A 479 -18.78 22.99 -7.89
CA ALA A 479 -17.55 22.68 -8.60
C ALA A 479 -17.88 21.86 -9.85
N ILE A 480 -17.33 22.25 -11.00
CA ILE A 480 -17.47 21.56 -12.27
C ILE A 480 -16.22 20.71 -12.48
N VAL A 481 -16.39 19.39 -12.54
CA VAL A 481 -15.35 18.45 -12.97
C VAL A 481 -15.53 18.22 -14.47
N SER A 482 -14.60 18.71 -15.26
CA SER A 482 -14.57 18.50 -16.71
C SER A 482 -13.64 17.34 -17.05
N ILE A 483 -14.21 16.24 -17.53
CA ILE A 483 -13.48 15.07 -17.99
C ILE A 483 -13.26 15.21 -19.48
N THR A 484 -12.00 15.24 -19.91
CA THR A 484 -11.59 15.38 -21.31
C THR A 484 -10.63 14.27 -21.71
N ARG A 485 -10.39 14.11 -23.03
CA ARG A 485 -9.37 13.18 -23.51
C ARG A 485 -7.99 13.69 -23.15
N ASP A 486 -7.13 12.78 -22.73
CA ASP A 486 -5.71 13.08 -22.56
C ASP A 486 -4.95 12.62 -23.81
N SER A 487 -4.69 13.56 -24.72
CA SER A 487 -3.92 13.33 -25.96
C SER A 487 -2.42 13.52 -25.77
N LYS A 488 -1.97 13.99 -24.59
CA LYS A 488 -0.58 14.38 -24.38
C LYS A 488 0.37 13.19 -24.51
N ALA A 489 -0.01 12.05 -23.93
CA ALA A 489 0.79 10.83 -24.02
C ALA A 489 1.01 10.35 -25.47
N ILE A 490 0.00 10.48 -26.34
CA ILE A 490 0.12 10.12 -27.76
C ILE A 490 1.13 11.05 -28.45
N VAL A 491 1.01 12.36 -28.24
CA VAL A 491 1.89 13.37 -28.85
C VAL A 491 3.34 13.19 -28.38
N ASP A 492 3.55 13.03 -27.08
CA ASP A 492 4.89 12.85 -26.50
C ASP A 492 5.56 11.56 -27.02
N ASN A 493 4.82 10.45 -27.10
CA ASN A 493 5.37 9.19 -27.62
C ASN A 493 5.68 9.27 -29.12
N ILE A 494 4.86 9.96 -29.93
CA ILE A 494 5.16 10.17 -31.36
C ILE A 494 6.41 11.04 -31.53
N LYS A 495 6.58 12.08 -30.72
CA LYS A 495 7.79 12.91 -30.71
C LYS A 495 9.03 12.08 -30.36
N ALA A 496 8.93 11.22 -29.36
CA ALA A 496 10.01 10.30 -28.98
C ALA A 496 10.30 9.27 -30.09
N PHE A 497 9.27 8.74 -30.75
CA PHE A 497 9.39 7.85 -31.90
C PHE A 497 10.15 8.52 -33.06
N VAL A 498 9.77 9.73 -33.45
CA VAL A 498 10.43 10.50 -34.53
C VAL A 498 11.89 10.76 -34.20
N LYS A 499 12.19 11.11 -32.94
CA LYS A 499 13.56 11.30 -32.47
C LYS A 499 14.38 10.01 -32.59
N ALA A 500 13.89 8.91 -32.01
CA ALA A 500 14.61 7.63 -32.02
C ALA A 500 14.80 7.08 -33.44
N TYR A 501 13.84 7.29 -34.34
CA TYR A 501 13.96 6.93 -35.76
C TYR A 501 15.14 7.68 -36.42
N ASN A 502 15.21 9.00 -36.17
CA ASN A 502 16.26 9.86 -36.71
C ASN A 502 17.65 9.62 -36.09
N GLU A 503 17.74 8.95 -34.93
CA GLU A 503 19.00 8.48 -34.36
C GLU A 503 19.43 7.13 -34.97
N LEU A 504 18.48 6.21 -35.20
CA LEU A 504 18.75 4.88 -35.74
C LEU A 504 19.12 4.89 -37.22
N MET A 505 18.35 5.58 -38.08
CA MET A 505 18.53 5.51 -39.54
C MET A 505 19.93 5.92 -40.00
N PRO A 506 20.50 7.06 -39.55
CA PRO A 506 21.85 7.46 -39.93
C PRO A 506 22.91 6.45 -39.47
N LYS A 507 22.73 5.84 -38.29
CA LYS A 507 23.68 4.85 -37.77
C LYS A 507 23.67 3.56 -38.58
N LEU A 508 22.48 3.11 -39.02
CA LEU A 508 22.39 1.99 -39.95
C LEU A 508 23.08 2.29 -41.28
N ASP A 509 23.01 3.53 -41.76
CA ASP A 509 23.68 3.95 -42.98
C ASP A 509 25.19 4.01 -42.83
N GLU A 510 25.70 4.64 -41.78
CA GLU A 510 27.12 4.71 -41.41
C GLU A 510 27.75 3.31 -41.34
N THR A 511 27.05 2.37 -40.69
CA THR A 511 27.62 1.05 -40.43
C THR A 511 27.50 0.07 -41.60
N THR A 512 26.66 0.33 -42.60
CA THR A 512 26.41 -0.61 -43.71
C THR A 512 26.91 -0.14 -45.08
N ARG A 513 27.11 1.16 -45.29
CA ARG A 513 27.50 1.71 -46.59
C ARG A 513 29.01 1.73 -46.79
N TYR A 514 29.42 1.74 -48.06
CA TYR A 514 30.79 2.07 -48.47
C TYR A 514 30.86 3.57 -48.77
N ASP A 515 31.85 4.24 -48.21
CA ASP A 515 32.14 5.63 -48.51
C ASP A 515 33.17 5.71 -49.66
N PRO A 516 32.77 6.18 -50.86
CA PRO A 516 33.66 6.27 -52.02
C PRO A 516 34.74 7.34 -51.87
N ASP A 517 34.57 8.32 -50.99
CA ASP A 517 35.52 9.42 -50.82
C ASP A 517 36.65 8.99 -49.87
N THR A 518 36.29 8.43 -48.71
CA THR A 518 37.27 7.95 -47.72
C THR A 518 37.79 6.54 -48.04
N HIS A 519 37.17 5.84 -48.99
CA HIS A 519 37.43 4.43 -49.32
C HIS A 519 37.24 3.47 -48.13
N ILE A 520 36.51 3.89 -47.10
CA ILE A 520 36.23 3.11 -45.89
C ILE A 520 34.84 2.47 -46.02
N ALA A 521 34.79 1.15 -45.81
CA ALA A 521 33.54 0.42 -45.68
C ALA A 521 33.06 0.46 -44.23
N GLY A 522 31.76 0.71 -44.02
CA GLY A 522 31.12 0.50 -42.72
C GLY A 522 31.33 -0.94 -42.23
N VAL A 523 31.39 -1.11 -40.91
CA VAL A 523 31.76 -2.38 -40.25
C VAL A 523 30.84 -3.57 -40.61
N PHE A 524 29.60 -3.29 -41.04
CA PHE A 524 28.60 -4.26 -41.51
C PHE A 524 28.36 -4.21 -43.02
N ASN A 525 29.29 -3.66 -43.80
CA ASN A 525 29.21 -3.73 -45.25
C ASN A 525 29.12 -5.20 -45.70
N GLY A 526 28.15 -5.51 -46.56
CA GLY A 526 27.86 -6.88 -47.00
C GLY A 526 26.98 -7.72 -46.06
N VAL A 527 26.81 -7.35 -44.78
CA VAL A 527 26.02 -8.12 -43.80
C VAL A 527 24.52 -7.92 -44.02
N SER A 528 23.84 -8.94 -44.56
CA SER A 528 22.40 -8.90 -44.86
C SER A 528 21.54 -8.71 -43.61
N ASP A 529 21.99 -9.22 -42.46
CA ASP A 529 21.27 -9.12 -41.19
C ASP A 529 21.07 -7.71 -40.68
N ILE A 530 22.04 -6.83 -40.96
CA ILE A 530 21.96 -5.41 -40.62
C ILE A 530 21.33 -4.61 -41.76
N ARG A 531 21.72 -4.87 -43.01
CA ARG A 531 21.27 -4.10 -44.19
C ARG A 531 19.75 -4.11 -44.39
N THR A 532 19.10 -5.22 -44.07
CA THR A 532 17.64 -5.37 -44.30
C THR A 532 16.78 -4.73 -43.21
N ILE A 533 17.35 -4.31 -42.08
CA ILE A 533 16.62 -3.62 -41.00
C ILE A 533 15.96 -2.36 -41.53
N ARG A 534 16.72 -1.54 -42.28
CA ARG A 534 16.21 -0.29 -42.89
C ARG A 534 14.99 -0.55 -43.77
N SER A 535 15.07 -1.53 -44.67
CA SER A 535 13.94 -1.88 -45.54
C SER A 535 12.73 -2.38 -44.76
N SER A 536 12.94 -3.19 -43.70
CA SER A 536 11.83 -3.69 -42.87
C SER A 536 11.11 -2.58 -42.13
N ILE A 537 11.86 -1.63 -41.56
CA ILE A 537 11.28 -0.45 -40.88
C ILE A 537 10.56 0.44 -41.90
N ASN A 538 11.19 0.73 -43.04
CA ASN A 538 10.58 1.55 -44.10
C ASN A 538 9.28 0.95 -44.65
N ASN A 539 9.23 -0.38 -44.82
CA ASN A 539 8.01 -1.08 -45.24
C ASN A 539 6.91 -0.99 -44.18
N ALA A 540 7.25 -1.06 -42.89
CA ALA A 540 6.27 -0.92 -41.81
C ALA A 540 5.70 0.51 -41.72
N ILE A 541 6.54 1.54 -41.87
CA ILE A 541 6.10 2.94 -41.80
C ILE A 541 5.39 3.42 -43.07
N ALA A 542 5.58 2.73 -44.20
CA ALA A 542 4.82 2.97 -45.43
C ALA A 542 3.37 2.44 -45.37
N PHE A 543 2.94 1.90 -44.23
CA PHE A 543 1.59 1.41 -44.02
C PHE A 543 0.55 2.53 -44.21
N SER A 544 -0.53 2.18 -44.90
CA SER A 544 -1.68 3.04 -45.10
C SER A 544 -2.98 2.25 -45.01
N ILE A 545 -4.03 2.89 -44.49
CA ILE A 545 -5.39 2.33 -44.47
C ILE A 545 -6.22 3.11 -45.50
N THR A 546 -6.76 2.42 -46.49
CA THR A 546 -7.70 3.03 -47.46
C THR A 546 -9.12 2.80 -46.99
N SER A 547 -9.88 3.88 -46.84
CA SER A 547 -11.29 3.86 -46.44
C SER A 547 -12.15 4.68 -47.41
N ALA A 548 -13.47 4.63 -47.24
CA ALA A 548 -14.39 5.49 -47.99
C ALA A 548 -14.16 6.99 -47.74
N LYS A 549 -13.49 7.37 -46.63
CA LYS A 549 -13.16 8.76 -46.29
C LYS A 549 -11.79 9.21 -46.81
N GLY A 550 -11.03 8.34 -47.48
CA GLY A 550 -9.69 8.63 -48.00
C GLY A 550 -8.61 7.65 -47.50
N VAL A 551 -7.35 8.02 -47.69
CA VAL A 551 -6.18 7.23 -47.31
C VAL A 551 -5.57 7.79 -46.02
N ASP A 552 -5.53 6.96 -44.99
CA ASP A 552 -4.88 7.25 -43.72
C ASP A 552 -3.44 6.75 -43.79
N SER A 553 -2.50 7.67 -43.65
CA SER A 553 -1.05 7.45 -43.64
C SER A 553 -0.42 8.34 -42.59
N LEU A 554 0.86 8.10 -42.25
CA LEU A 554 1.62 8.95 -41.32
C LEU A 554 1.50 10.45 -41.66
N MET A 555 1.46 10.81 -42.95
CA MET A 555 1.33 12.19 -43.40
C MET A 555 0.01 12.86 -42.97
N LYS A 556 -1.09 12.10 -42.87
CA LYS A 556 -2.38 12.62 -42.38
C LYS A 556 -2.24 13.17 -40.96
N TYR A 557 -1.47 12.47 -40.14
CA TYR A 557 -1.22 12.77 -38.72
C TYR A 557 0.04 13.64 -38.52
N GLY A 558 0.53 14.31 -39.56
CA GLY A 558 1.65 15.26 -39.45
C GLY A 558 3.03 14.63 -39.39
N ILE A 559 3.18 13.34 -39.67
CA ILE A 559 4.49 12.66 -39.70
C ILE A 559 4.91 12.47 -41.16
N SER A 560 6.03 13.05 -41.56
CA SER A 560 6.54 12.99 -42.94
C SER A 560 8.01 12.60 -43.00
N LEU A 561 8.44 12.10 -44.16
CA LEU A 561 9.84 11.81 -44.47
C LEU A 561 10.30 12.75 -45.59
N ASP A 562 11.51 13.29 -45.48
CA ASP A 562 12.14 14.05 -46.56
C ASP A 562 12.82 13.14 -47.60
N GLU A 563 13.42 13.74 -48.63
CA GLU A 563 14.14 13.03 -49.71
C GLU A 563 15.36 12.24 -49.23
N HIS A 564 15.88 12.55 -48.04
CA HIS A 564 17.00 11.85 -47.40
C HIS A 564 16.52 10.79 -46.40
N GLY A 565 15.22 10.62 -46.22
CA GLY A 565 14.63 9.68 -45.27
C GLY A 565 14.68 10.16 -43.82
N LYS A 566 14.83 11.46 -43.56
CA LYS A 566 14.72 12.05 -42.22
C LYS A 566 13.25 12.31 -41.91
N MET A 567 12.83 11.91 -40.71
CA MET A 567 11.45 12.05 -40.25
C MET A 567 11.21 13.39 -39.56
N SER A 568 10.09 14.04 -39.85
CA SER A 568 9.64 15.29 -39.20
C SER A 568 8.22 15.16 -38.66
N LEU A 569 7.90 15.95 -37.63
CA LEU A 569 6.58 15.99 -36.99
C LEU A 569 6.01 17.41 -37.00
N ASP A 570 4.80 17.55 -37.54
CA ASP A 570 3.91 18.68 -37.33
C ASP A 570 2.99 18.38 -36.13
N GLU A 571 3.37 18.87 -34.95
CA GLU A 571 2.64 18.65 -33.70
C GLU A 571 1.20 19.22 -33.78
N ALA A 572 0.99 20.36 -34.44
CA ALA A 572 -0.32 20.99 -34.55
C ALA A 572 -1.28 20.14 -35.39
N ARG A 573 -0.79 19.58 -36.49
CA ARG A 573 -1.57 18.66 -37.33
C ARG A 573 -1.89 17.34 -36.62
N LEU A 574 -0.95 16.81 -35.85
CA LEU A 574 -1.18 15.63 -35.02
C LEU A 574 -2.28 15.88 -33.97
N THR A 575 -2.15 16.96 -33.19
CA THR A 575 -3.13 17.33 -32.17
C THR A 575 -4.52 17.52 -32.79
N ASN A 576 -4.62 18.23 -33.91
CA ASN A 576 -5.89 18.42 -34.61
C ASN A 576 -6.52 17.09 -35.07
N ALA A 577 -5.72 16.16 -35.61
CA ALA A 577 -6.21 14.85 -36.01
C ALA A 577 -6.74 14.04 -34.82
N ILE A 578 -6.04 14.06 -33.67
CA ILE A 578 -6.47 13.40 -32.43
C ILE A 578 -7.79 13.99 -31.91
N GLU A 579 -7.94 15.32 -31.96
CA GLU A 579 -9.12 16.00 -31.42
C GLU A 579 -10.37 15.85 -32.31
N THR A 580 -10.19 15.92 -33.63
CA THR A 580 -11.29 15.88 -34.61
C THR A 580 -11.81 14.47 -34.89
N ASP A 581 -10.93 13.47 -35.02
CA ASP A 581 -11.30 12.07 -35.21
C ASP A 581 -10.38 11.13 -34.39
N PRO A 582 -10.56 11.10 -33.06
CA PRO A 582 -9.77 10.25 -32.18
C PRO A 582 -9.94 8.76 -32.46
N GLN A 583 -11.11 8.34 -32.96
CA GLN A 583 -11.33 6.94 -33.32
C GLN A 583 -10.48 6.58 -34.54
N ALA A 584 -10.50 7.39 -35.60
CA ALA A 584 -9.62 7.16 -36.75
C ALA A 584 -8.14 7.20 -36.36
N THR A 585 -7.76 8.02 -35.37
CA THR A 585 -6.38 8.03 -34.85
C THR A 585 -6.03 6.72 -34.17
N GLN A 586 -6.90 6.21 -33.29
CA GLN A 586 -6.74 4.91 -32.64
C GLN A 586 -6.68 3.78 -33.67
N ASP A 587 -7.61 3.76 -34.63
CA ASP A 587 -7.69 2.73 -35.65
C ASP A 587 -6.42 2.67 -36.50
N PHE A 588 -5.85 3.83 -36.84
CA PHE A 588 -4.61 3.88 -37.61
C PHE A 588 -3.36 3.54 -36.79
N PHE A 589 -3.26 4.05 -35.55
CA PHE A 589 -2.08 3.87 -34.71
C PHE A 589 -2.02 2.51 -34.01
N TYR A 590 -3.10 2.14 -33.33
CA TYR A 590 -3.24 0.89 -32.59
C TYR A 590 -3.84 -0.22 -33.47
N GLY A 591 -4.97 0.06 -34.12
CA GLY A 591 -5.70 -0.93 -34.90
C GLY A 591 -7.19 -0.94 -34.59
N SER A 592 -7.93 -1.69 -35.40
CA SER A 592 -9.39 -1.78 -35.30
C SER A 592 -9.89 -3.15 -35.76
N ASP A 593 -11.04 -3.58 -35.25
CA ASP A 593 -11.73 -4.75 -35.78
C ASP A 593 -12.56 -4.37 -37.01
N VAL A 594 -12.25 -4.99 -38.14
CA VAL A 594 -12.94 -4.73 -39.41
C VAL A 594 -13.80 -5.92 -39.81
N LYS A 595 -15.01 -5.64 -40.30
CA LYS A 595 -15.89 -6.66 -40.90
C LYS A 595 -15.51 -6.84 -42.36
N SER A 596 -15.06 -8.04 -42.70
CA SER A 596 -14.87 -8.45 -44.09
C SER A 596 -16.20 -8.45 -44.85
N MET A 597 -16.17 -8.37 -46.19
CA MET A 597 -17.36 -8.45 -47.06
C MET A 597 -18.22 -9.71 -46.80
N GLY A 598 -17.64 -10.77 -46.23
CA GLY A 598 -18.35 -11.98 -45.81
C GLY A 598 -18.93 -11.95 -44.38
N GLY A 599 -18.94 -10.80 -43.70
CA GLY A 599 -19.49 -10.64 -42.35
C GLY A 599 -18.59 -11.11 -41.20
N LYS A 600 -17.40 -11.64 -41.50
CA LYS A 600 -16.41 -12.08 -40.50
C LYS A 600 -15.64 -10.87 -39.95
N GLU A 601 -15.61 -10.71 -38.64
CA GLU A 601 -14.75 -9.75 -37.94
C GLU A 601 -13.30 -10.25 -37.95
N THR A 602 -12.39 -9.40 -38.42
CA THR A 602 -10.95 -9.64 -38.40
C THR A 602 -10.25 -8.42 -37.81
N HIS A 603 -9.35 -8.65 -36.85
CA HIS A 603 -8.53 -7.58 -36.29
C HIS A 603 -7.53 -7.08 -37.32
N GLN A 604 -7.51 -5.78 -37.56
CA GLN A 604 -6.53 -5.11 -38.41
C GLN A 604 -5.55 -4.35 -37.52
N ASP A 605 -4.31 -4.85 -37.46
CA ASP A 605 -3.21 -4.16 -36.76
C ASP A 605 -2.98 -2.76 -37.34
N GLY A 606 -2.86 -1.77 -36.45
CA GLY A 606 -2.40 -0.43 -36.77
C GLY A 606 -0.90 -0.36 -37.01
N ILE A 607 -0.42 0.83 -37.38
CA ILE A 607 0.98 1.04 -37.78
C ILE A 607 1.98 0.71 -36.67
N PHE A 608 1.69 1.07 -35.42
CA PHE A 608 2.62 0.84 -34.31
C PHE A 608 2.62 -0.60 -33.85
N ILE A 609 1.50 -1.33 -33.94
CA ILE A 609 1.49 -2.79 -33.72
C ILE A 609 2.33 -3.51 -34.78
N ARG A 610 2.22 -3.09 -36.05
CA ARG A 610 3.04 -3.66 -37.14
C ARG A 610 4.51 -3.37 -36.95
N LEU A 611 4.83 -2.12 -36.62
CA LEU A 611 6.20 -1.72 -36.37
C LEU A 611 6.77 -2.43 -35.14
N ASP A 612 5.98 -2.58 -34.08
CA ASP A 612 6.36 -3.34 -32.90
C ASP A 612 6.75 -4.78 -33.24
N LYS A 613 5.92 -5.49 -34.02
CA LYS A 613 6.24 -6.84 -34.49
C LYS A 613 7.55 -6.91 -35.28
N VAL A 614 7.84 -5.89 -36.10
CA VAL A 614 9.12 -5.80 -36.82
C VAL A 614 10.28 -5.61 -35.86
N LEU A 615 10.17 -4.68 -34.91
CA LEU A 615 11.23 -4.40 -33.93
C LEU A 615 11.45 -5.61 -32.99
N ALA A 616 10.36 -6.24 -32.54
CA ALA A 616 10.41 -7.46 -31.73
C ALA A 616 11.15 -8.59 -32.45
N GLY A 617 10.89 -8.82 -33.75
CA GLY A 617 11.63 -9.81 -34.52
C GLY A 617 13.15 -9.54 -34.62
N LEU A 618 13.57 -8.29 -34.41
CA LEU A 618 14.99 -7.91 -34.42
C LEU A 618 15.67 -8.12 -33.07
N VAL A 619 14.99 -7.81 -31.96
CA VAL A 619 15.62 -7.73 -30.63
C VAL A 619 14.98 -8.60 -29.52
N ASP A 620 13.75 -9.09 -29.67
CA ASP A 620 13.03 -9.79 -28.61
C ASP A 620 13.19 -11.32 -28.69
N GLY A 621 13.72 -11.91 -27.61
CA GLY A 621 13.85 -13.36 -27.45
C GLY A 621 15.11 -13.97 -28.07
N GLY A 622 15.34 -15.26 -27.79
CA GLY A 622 16.55 -15.98 -28.21
C GLY A 622 16.65 -16.21 -29.73
N SER A 623 15.52 -16.21 -30.44
CA SER A 623 15.46 -16.33 -31.90
C SER A 623 15.46 -14.98 -32.63
N ALA A 624 15.63 -13.87 -31.90
CA ALA A 624 15.69 -12.55 -32.50
C ALA A 624 16.88 -12.46 -33.44
N ARG A 625 16.70 -11.77 -34.58
CA ARG A 625 17.72 -11.73 -35.63
C ARG A 625 19.07 -11.20 -35.15
N LEU A 626 19.06 -10.12 -34.36
CA LEU A 626 20.30 -9.53 -33.84
C LEU A 626 20.91 -10.37 -32.74
N LYS A 627 20.11 -11.19 -32.04
CA LYS A 627 20.64 -12.16 -31.08
C LYS A 627 21.37 -13.29 -31.78
N LEU A 628 20.77 -13.87 -32.84
CA LEU A 628 21.43 -14.90 -33.64
C LEU A 628 22.74 -14.41 -34.27
N TYR A 629 22.76 -13.15 -34.72
CA TYR A 629 23.98 -12.54 -35.25
C TYR A 629 25.03 -12.27 -34.16
N GLU A 630 24.62 -11.82 -32.98
CA GLU A 630 25.50 -11.67 -31.80
C GLU A 630 26.13 -13.01 -31.41
N ASP A 631 25.33 -14.08 -31.33
CA ASP A 631 25.80 -15.43 -31.00
C ASP A 631 26.81 -15.95 -32.03
N SER A 632 26.58 -15.67 -33.32
CA SER A 632 27.53 -15.98 -34.39
C SER A 632 28.86 -15.24 -34.20
N LEU A 633 28.83 -13.95 -33.84
CA LEU A 633 30.05 -13.18 -33.60
C LEU A 633 30.79 -13.69 -32.35
N GLU A 634 30.09 -14.06 -31.30
CA GLU A 634 30.68 -14.66 -30.10
C GLU A 634 31.35 -16.01 -30.39
N GLN A 635 30.71 -16.84 -31.21
CA GLN A 635 31.27 -18.11 -31.64
C GLN A 635 32.51 -17.91 -32.51
N ASP A 636 32.45 -17.02 -33.50
CA ASP A 636 33.61 -16.63 -34.31
C ASP A 636 34.77 -16.13 -33.44
N ALA A 637 34.48 -15.34 -32.40
CA ALA A 637 35.51 -14.85 -31.47
C ALA A 637 36.16 -15.97 -30.65
N LYS A 638 35.42 -17.02 -30.29
CA LYS A 638 35.98 -18.22 -29.62
C LYS A 638 36.86 -19.01 -30.58
N ASP A 639 36.39 -19.22 -31.81
CA ASP A 639 37.11 -19.99 -32.82
C ASP A 639 38.41 -19.27 -33.22
N LEU A 640 38.38 -17.95 -33.42
CA LEU A 640 39.59 -17.16 -33.69
C LEU A 640 40.60 -17.19 -32.53
N ARG A 641 40.14 -17.20 -31.27
CA ARG A 641 41.05 -17.36 -30.11
C ARG A 641 41.72 -18.73 -30.13
N LYS A 642 40.96 -19.79 -30.38
CA LYS A 642 41.48 -21.16 -30.48
C LYS A 642 42.46 -21.30 -31.66
N ASP A 643 42.16 -20.70 -32.79
CA ASP A 643 43.05 -20.68 -33.96
C ASP A 643 44.36 -19.95 -33.63
N LYS A 644 44.30 -18.82 -32.92
CA LYS A 644 45.48 -18.08 -32.46
C LYS A 644 46.33 -18.93 -31.51
N GLU A 645 45.72 -19.56 -30.51
CA GLU A 645 46.41 -20.45 -29.57
C GLU A 645 47.09 -21.62 -30.30
N SER A 646 46.39 -22.23 -31.26
CA SER A 646 46.90 -23.36 -32.04
C SER A 646 48.06 -22.94 -32.96
N ALA A 647 47.96 -21.77 -33.59
CA ALA A 647 49.04 -21.18 -34.38
C ALA A 647 50.27 -20.89 -33.50
N MET A 648 50.07 -20.30 -32.31
CA MET A 648 51.14 -20.01 -31.36
C MET A 648 51.81 -21.29 -30.83
N GLU A 649 51.06 -22.34 -30.51
CA GLU A 649 51.63 -23.61 -30.04
C GLU A 649 52.37 -24.35 -31.15
N THR A 650 51.88 -24.27 -32.40
CA THR A 650 52.58 -24.82 -33.57
C THR A 650 53.91 -24.13 -33.79
N LEU A 651 53.94 -22.80 -33.69
CA LEU A 651 55.15 -22.00 -33.78
C LEU A 651 56.12 -22.36 -32.66
N LYS A 652 55.64 -22.37 -31.41
CA LYS A 652 56.43 -22.75 -30.25
C LYS A 652 57.06 -24.13 -30.42
N THR A 653 56.27 -25.15 -30.75
CA THR A 653 56.75 -26.52 -30.98
C THR A 653 57.82 -26.58 -32.07
N ARG A 654 57.61 -25.88 -33.20
CA ARG A 654 58.60 -25.81 -34.29
C ARG A 654 59.93 -25.24 -33.80
N TYR A 655 59.88 -24.14 -33.05
CA TYR A 655 61.09 -23.47 -32.56
C TYR A 655 61.74 -24.18 -31.37
N ASP A 656 60.99 -24.89 -30.53
CA ASP A 656 61.52 -25.77 -29.48
C ASP A 656 62.30 -26.94 -30.10
N ILE A 657 61.73 -27.63 -31.10
CA ILE A 657 62.44 -28.68 -31.86
C ILE A 657 63.70 -28.11 -32.53
N MET A 658 63.62 -26.90 -33.07
CA MET A 658 64.77 -26.25 -33.71
C MET A 658 65.87 -25.93 -32.69
N ALA A 659 65.50 -25.49 -31.49
CA ALA A 659 66.43 -25.24 -30.39
C ALA A 659 67.08 -26.52 -29.87
N GLU A 660 66.31 -27.61 -29.69
CA GLU A 660 66.83 -28.93 -29.31
C GLU A 660 67.83 -29.46 -30.34
N ARG A 661 67.50 -29.36 -31.64
CA ARG A 661 68.41 -29.74 -32.71
C ARG A 661 69.67 -28.90 -32.69
N PHE A 662 69.55 -27.60 -32.50
CA PHE A 662 70.68 -26.69 -32.42
C PHE A 662 71.61 -27.05 -31.25
N ALA A 663 71.05 -27.31 -30.06
CA ALA A 663 71.82 -27.74 -28.89
C ALA A 663 72.51 -29.10 -29.10
N ALA A 664 71.82 -30.07 -29.72
CA ALA A 664 72.41 -31.38 -30.05
C ALA A 664 73.53 -31.26 -31.08
N TYR A 665 73.41 -30.36 -32.07
CA TYR A 665 74.49 -30.08 -33.00
C TYR A 665 75.68 -29.41 -32.30
N ASP A 666 75.44 -28.47 -31.38
CA ASP A 666 76.50 -27.82 -30.61
C ASP A 666 77.26 -28.84 -29.73
N GLU A 667 76.55 -29.77 -29.09
CA GLU A 667 77.17 -30.88 -28.33
C GLU A 667 78.03 -31.78 -29.24
N ARG A 668 77.52 -32.12 -30.44
CA ARG A 668 78.26 -32.93 -31.42
C ARG A 668 79.50 -32.21 -31.93
N ILE A 669 79.40 -30.91 -32.21
CA ILE A 669 80.54 -30.08 -32.62
C ILE A 669 81.56 -30.01 -31.48
N SER A 670 81.11 -29.84 -30.23
CA SER A 670 81.99 -29.88 -29.05
C SER A 670 82.71 -31.22 -28.89
N LYS A 671 82.00 -32.35 -29.06
CA LYS A 671 82.60 -33.70 -29.08
C LYS A 671 83.58 -33.88 -30.23
N ALA A 672 83.20 -33.48 -31.45
CA ALA A 672 84.07 -33.55 -32.62
C ALA A 672 85.34 -32.70 -32.44
N ASN A 673 85.21 -31.49 -31.90
CA ASN A 673 86.34 -30.63 -31.55
C ASN A 673 87.23 -31.25 -30.47
N LYS A 674 86.64 -31.87 -29.43
CA LYS A 674 87.40 -32.63 -28.42
C LYS A 674 88.14 -33.82 -29.05
N SER A 675 87.48 -34.62 -29.89
CA SER A 675 88.09 -35.75 -30.59
C SER A 675 89.19 -35.28 -31.53
N PHE A 676 88.97 -34.19 -32.26
CA PHE A 676 89.97 -33.59 -33.14
C PHE A 676 91.18 -33.10 -32.35
N ASN A 677 90.96 -32.37 -31.24
CA ASN A 677 92.03 -31.96 -30.34
C ASN A 677 92.76 -33.16 -29.71
N THR A 678 92.05 -34.26 -29.43
CA THR A 678 92.65 -35.50 -28.90
C THR A 678 93.50 -36.19 -29.94
N VAL A 679 93.03 -36.30 -31.18
CA VAL A 679 93.80 -36.83 -32.31
C VAL A 679 95.00 -35.93 -32.58
N GLN A 680 94.84 -34.61 -32.53
CA GLN A 680 95.93 -33.66 -32.67
C GLN A 680 96.97 -33.87 -31.57
N MET A 681 96.56 -33.97 -30.31
CA MET A 681 97.46 -34.30 -29.19
C MET A 681 98.15 -35.66 -29.38
N MET A 682 97.47 -36.68 -29.93
CA MET A 682 98.07 -37.97 -30.25
C MET A 682 99.09 -37.89 -31.39
N ILE A 683 98.80 -37.11 -32.44
CA ILE A 683 99.73 -36.84 -33.54
C ILE A 683 100.97 -36.14 -33.00
N ASP A 684 100.78 -35.13 -32.16
CA ASP A 684 101.85 -34.36 -31.56
C ASP A 684 102.70 -35.24 -30.60
N GLN A 685 102.07 -36.14 -29.82
CA GLN A 685 102.77 -37.13 -28.98
C GLN A 685 103.51 -38.21 -29.79
N ALA A 686 102.94 -38.67 -30.91
CA ALA A 686 103.58 -39.64 -31.79
C ALA A 686 104.77 -39.03 -32.53
N ALA A 687 104.68 -37.75 -32.90
CA ALA A 687 105.80 -36.99 -33.45
C ALA A 687 106.92 -36.80 -32.40
N ALA A 688 106.58 -36.57 -31.13
CA ALA A 688 107.55 -36.42 -30.05
C ALA A 688 108.30 -37.71 -29.68
N LYS A 689 107.71 -38.90 -29.87
CA LYS A 689 108.36 -40.21 -29.61
C LYS A 689 109.40 -40.65 -30.67
N LYS A 690 109.56 -39.88 -31.75
CA LYS A 690 110.53 -40.15 -32.83
C LYS A 690 111.84 -39.34 -32.73
N ASN A 691 112.03 -38.60 -31.63
CA ASN A 691 113.27 -37.88 -31.33
C ASN A 691 114.03 -38.53 -30.19
#